data_AF-A0AAJ1BTI8-F1
#
_entry.id   AF-A0AAJ1BTI8-F1
#
_cell.length_a   1.000
_cell.length_b   1.000
_cell.length_c   1.000
_cell.angle_alpha   90.00
_cell.angle_beta   90.00
_cell.angle_gamma   90.00
#
_symmetry.space_group_name_H-M   'P 1'
#
loop_
_entity.id
_entity.type
_entity.pdbx_description
1 polymer ?
#
loop_
_entity_poly.entity_id
_entity_poly.type
_entity_poly.pdbx_seq_one_letter_code
_entity_poly.pdbx_strand_id
1 'polypeptide(L)'
;MDLSTWAGNPEDLIDVERAAAASVFFAFWAVSIVAGAMMAILFRGKLDSAGNGSWFEDLPNSPGRAMVIAFGLILAVQAIPLFWLGQISDIGTFFEHKYLGPVWAFFTTAIILFVVFCHAERWRVIGALVAINWILYTVGHLHEIGNGFPDPLNSDDLMSTFSWFFIAFWLNVAGIMLASRGYFGDIAPRHESSELRKWWGKHSYGIILGLAVFVALAVRIGWNVLPAMNATGTGIWDMTGGSDPWYMKRVVDYIIAERSHFIFDHDRAYPMGAINPRPPLFSWSLALGGLSLSWLLEMPADEAVWWSVTAFPAIFGALIVLPLAAIARRVHSNTAGLVTAWLIALMPGHISHSTFGLADHDAFALLFISLAFYFWVRAIDGLGTERLFTRPSSNPLYLLAGIRETWHRNPRSMAYATLSGISFATVALGWKGFVYGPGILFLAFAGQIVLNMFRHRDSLPLTSAALQMLLTAFVIPLPFYNWPGLNLLFDPSGFQPMFYIIGFTIALGWVSSAFRDKPWLLVLGSGTLLLGGILAILYVLQYYEIYNGWDILFTGGFYFSKNKIFGTIGEAQAPSRGVLFASYGPIVSLIAVGCALLLMWRGARREQQSSLLLGLWVLIATYMAWSAGRFIFNATPAMAVVGGLGIAMLWKAANFSGFAKEWRRSGIGTPRTRFKSVWPATKKHSTVPALLLVLLLVASQHTTYGIDSGIPRGEPSATDVDQVIHDIAPDIMRLEALGLSILNSADYNPESGQ
;
A
#
# COMPACT_ATOMS: atom_id res chain seq x y z
N MET A 1 18.40 -22.76 -24.79
CA MET A 1 17.49 -22.36 -25.87
C MET A 1 18.34 -21.96 -27.06
N ASP A 2 17.97 -22.38 -28.26
CA ASP A 2 18.60 -21.96 -29.52
C ASP A 2 18.15 -20.54 -29.84
N LEU A 3 19.11 -19.64 -30.05
CA LEU A 3 18.86 -18.21 -30.32
C LEU A 3 18.67 -17.93 -31.82
N SER A 4 19.02 -18.90 -32.68
CA SER A 4 18.96 -18.74 -34.14
C SER A 4 17.54 -18.67 -34.70
N THR A 5 16.55 -19.01 -33.88
CA THR A 5 15.11 -18.99 -34.21
C THR A 5 14.44 -17.64 -33.89
N TRP A 6 15.15 -16.70 -33.26
CA TRP A 6 14.61 -15.38 -32.95
C TRP A 6 14.42 -14.53 -34.21
N ALA A 7 13.19 -14.10 -34.46
CA ALA A 7 12.82 -13.25 -35.60
C ALA A 7 12.46 -11.80 -35.21
N GLY A 8 12.48 -11.47 -33.91
CA GLY A 8 12.13 -10.14 -33.39
C GLY A 8 13.32 -9.18 -33.31
N ASN A 9 13.14 -8.05 -32.61
CA ASN A 9 14.20 -7.06 -32.42
C ASN A 9 15.33 -7.63 -31.53
N PRO A 10 16.63 -7.39 -31.84
CA PRO A 10 17.72 -7.79 -30.95
C PRO A 10 17.64 -7.25 -29.52
N GLU A 11 17.00 -6.08 -29.31
CA GLU A 11 16.81 -5.51 -27.98
C GLU A 11 15.89 -6.39 -27.12
N ASP A 12 14.77 -6.85 -27.69
CA ASP A 12 13.79 -7.70 -27.00
C ASP A 12 14.41 -9.06 -26.65
N LEU A 13 15.32 -9.59 -27.47
CA LEU A 13 15.97 -10.89 -27.23
C LEU A 13 16.67 -10.93 -25.86
N ILE A 14 17.31 -9.82 -25.45
CA ILE A 14 18.00 -9.73 -24.16
C ILE A 14 17.02 -9.87 -23.00
N ASP A 15 15.86 -9.22 -23.10
CA ASP A 15 14.83 -9.28 -22.07
C ASP A 15 14.17 -10.65 -22.01
N VAL A 16 13.96 -11.29 -23.17
CA VAL A 16 13.46 -12.66 -23.26
C VAL A 16 14.41 -13.65 -22.61
N GLU A 17 15.72 -13.55 -22.87
CA GLU A 17 16.73 -14.39 -22.22
C GLU A 17 16.74 -14.21 -20.70
N ARG A 18 16.71 -12.95 -20.23
CA ARG A 18 16.66 -12.64 -18.79
C ARG A 18 15.38 -13.18 -18.14
N ALA A 19 14.23 -13.00 -18.79
CA ALA A 19 12.95 -13.51 -18.33
C ALA A 19 12.92 -15.04 -18.27
N ALA A 20 13.53 -15.73 -19.24
CA ALA A 20 13.64 -17.19 -19.27
C ALA A 20 14.50 -17.69 -18.11
N ALA A 21 15.68 -17.10 -17.91
CA ALA A 21 16.57 -17.44 -16.80
C ALA A 21 15.89 -17.21 -15.43
N ALA A 22 15.23 -16.07 -15.27
CA ALA A 22 14.48 -15.75 -14.05
C ALA A 22 13.34 -16.74 -13.82
N SER A 23 12.57 -17.10 -14.86
CA SER A 23 11.46 -18.03 -14.76
C SER A 23 11.91 -19.43 -14.32
N VAL A 24 13.02 -19.92 -14.86
CA VAL A 24 13.63 -21.20 -14.44
C VAL A 24 14.09 -21.13 -12.98
N PHE A 25 14.76 -20.04 -12.60
CA PHE A 25 15.21 -19.83 -11.23
C PHE A 25 14.03 -19.82 -10.24
N PHE A 26 12.97 -19.05 -10.52
CA PHE A 26 11.80 -18.99 -9.65
C PHE A 26 11.02 -20.30 -9.59
N ALA A 27 10.91 -21.03 -10.71
CA ALA A 27 10.33 -22.38 -10.72
C ALA A 27 11.14 -23.32 -9.81
N PHE A 28 12.46 -23.35 -9.97
CA PHE A 28 13.36 -24.16 -9.13
C PHE A 28 13.25 -23.78 -7.65
N TRP A 29 13.22 -22.48 -7.36
CA TRP A 29 13.12 -21.98 -5.99
C TRP A 29 11.78 -22.34 -5.34
N ALA A 30 10.67 -22.21 -6.06
CA ALA A 30 9.35 -22.61 -5.59
C ALA A 30 9.26 -24.12 -5.31
N VAL A 31 9.77 -24.96 -6.21
CA VAL A 31 9.88 -26.41 -6.00
C VAL A 31 10.72 -26.72 -4.75
N SER A 32 11.86 -26.04 -4.59
CA SER A 32 12.76 -26.24 -3.45
C SER A 32 12.10 -25.88 -2.12
N ILE A 33 11.34 -24.78 -2.05
CA ILE A 33 10.59 -24.36 -0.86
C ILE A 33 9.53 -25.42 -0.51
N VAL A 34 8.75 -25.87 -1.48
CA VAL A 34 7.68 -26.86 -1.23
C VAL A 34 8.27 -28.22 -0.86
N ALA A 35 9.33 -28.66 -1.52
CA ALA A 35 10.06 -29.87 -1.17
C ALA A 35 10.59 -29.78 0.27
N GLY A 36 11.22 -28.66 0.64
CA GLY A 36 11.68 -28.41 2.00
C GLY A 36 10.55 -28.46 3.03
N ALA A 37 9.41 -27.82 2.74
CA ALA A 37 8.23 -27.87 3.60
C ALA A 37 7.66 -29.29 3.76
N MET A 38 7.57 -30.04 2.66
CA MET A 38 7.12 -31.43 2.67
C MET A 38 8.07 -32.32 3.49
N MET A 39 9.38 -32.16 3.34
CA MET A 39 10.38 -32.89 4.12
C MET A 39 10.28 -32.56 5.62
N ALA A 40 10.13 -31.29 5.99
CA ALA A 40 9.93 -30.87 7.37
C ALA A 40 8.67 -31.51 8.00
N ILE A 41 7.58 -31.61 7.24
CA ILE A 41 6.33 -32.26 7.68
C ILE A 41 6.51 -33.77 7.86
N LEU A 42 7.23 -34.43 6.96
CA LEU A 42 7.48 -35.87 7.03
C LEU A 42 8.41 -36.26 8.18
N PHE A 43 9.36 -35.39 8.51
CA PHE A 43 10.35 -35.59 9.57
C PHE A 43 9.86 -35.19 10.96
N ARG A 44 8.84 -34.34 11.05
CA ARG A 44 8.23 -33.90 12.31
C ARG A 44 7.85 -35.11 13.19
N GLY A 45 8.22 -35.05 14.47
CA GLY A 45 7.92 -36.07 15.48
C GLY A 45 8.68 -37.39 15.32
N LYS A 46 9.47 -37.56 14.24
CA LYS A 46 10.30 -38.75 13.98
C LYS A 46 11.79 -38.43 14.05
N LEU A 47 12.24 -37.56 13.14
CA LEU A 47 13.63 -37.13 13.02
C LEU A 47 13.83 -35.72 13.57
N ASP A 48 12.78 -34.90 13.57
CA ASP A 48 12.82 -33.54 14.11
C ASP A 48 11.75 -33.35 15.20
N SER A 49 12.10 -32.59 16.24
CA SER A 49 11.20 -32.30 17.35
C SER A 49 10.11 -31.31 16.93
N ALA A 50 8.90 -31.46 17.47
CA ALA A 50 7.82 -30.51 17.18
C ALA A 50 8.17 -29.13 17.75
N GLY A 51 8.08 -28.09 16.92
CA GLY A 51 8.37 -26.71 17.36
C GLY A 51 7.31 -26.16 18.32
N ASN A 52 7.75 -25.37 19.30
CA ASN A 52 6.89 -24.72 20.31
C ASN A 52 6.29 -23.38 19.84
N GLY A 53 6.36 -23.08 18.54
CA GLY A 53 5.92 -21.80 17.98
C GLY A 53 4.40 -21.73 17.80
N SER A 54 3.81 -20.57 18.06
CA SER A 54 2.35 -20.37 18.06
C SER A 54 1.65 -20.64 16.72
N TRP A 55 2.41 -20.69 15.61
CA TRP A 55 1.92 -20.91 14.25
C TRP A 55 1.74 -22.39 13.92
N PHE A 56 2.46 -23.30 14.58
CA PHE A 56 2.51 -24.72 14.24
C PHE A 56 2.34 -25.62 15.47
N GLU A 57 1.86 -25.07 16.57
CA GLU A 57 1.60 -25.78 17.83
C GLU A 57 0.49 -26.83 17.67
N ASP A 58 -0.57 -26.48 16.93
CA ASP A 58 -1.74 -27.35 16.71
C ASP A 58 -1.51 -28.43 15.65
N LEU A 59 -0.33 -28.49 15.02
CA LEU A 59 -0.01 -29.50 14.01
C LEU A 59 0.33 -30.86 14.66
N PRO A 60 -0.32 -31.96 14.23
CA PRO A 60 -0.07 -33.28 14.78
C PRO A 60 1.38 -33.72 14.51
N ASN A 61 1.93 -34.53 15.43
CA ASN A 61 3.29 -35.07 15.29
C ASN A 61 3.43 -36.05 14.12
N SER A 62 2.36 -36.70 13.70
CA SER A 62 2.34 -37.54 12.50
C SER A 62 1.47 -36.90 11.43
N PRO A 63 1.96 -36.69 10.19
CA PRO A 63 1.17 -36.10 9.14
C PRO A 63 0.01 -37.02 8.74
N GLY A 64 -1.20 -36.48 8.69
CA GLY A 64 -2.37 -37.21 8.19
C GLY A 64 -2.30 -37.41 6.67
N ARG A 65 -2.99 -38.44 6.15
CA ARG A 65 -3.03 -38.75 4.70
C ARG A 65 -3.39 -37.54 3.83
N ALA A 66 -4.39 -36.76 4.26
CA ALA A 66 -4.83 -35.56 3.52
C ALA A 66 -3.74 -34.49 3.40
N MET A 67 -2.91 -34.34 4.43
CA MET A 67 -1.79 -33.38 4.43
C MET A 67 -0.70 -33.83 3.46
N VAL A 68 -0.33 -35.11 3.48
CA VAL A 68 0.65 -35.67 2.54
C VAL A 68 0.16 -35.55 1.09
N ILE A 69 -1.12 -35.85 0.83
CA ILE A 69 -1.71 -35.70 -0.51
C ILE A 69 -1.69 -34.22 -0.95
N ALA A 70 -2.09 -33.28 -0.08
CA ALA A 70 -2.12 -31.86 -0.43
C ALA A 70 -0.72 -31.33 -0.77
N PHE A 71 0.28 -31.58 0.08
CA PHE A 71 1.66 -31.14 -0.20
C PHE A 71 2.29 -31.87 -1.39
N GLY A 72 1.96 -33.15 -1.61
CA GLY A 72 2.38 -33.89 -2.80
C GLY A 72 1.80 -33.31 -4.09
N LEU A 73 0.52 -32.91 -4.08
CA LEU A 73 -0.12 -32.21 -5.20
C LEU A 73 0.51 -30.84 -5.45
N ILE A 74 0.76 -30.07 -4.39
CA ILE A 74 1.43 -28.76 -4.52
C ILE A 74 2.84 -28.95 -5.09
N LEU A 75 3.60 -29.95 -4.64
CA LEU A 75 4.94 -30.24 -5.17
C LEU A 75 4.87 -30.62 -6.66
N ALA A 76 3.94 -31.49 -7.05
CA ALA A 76 3.76 -31.88 -8.44
C ALA A 76 3.42 -30.68 -9.33
N VAL A 77 2.50 -29.82 -8.88
CA VAL A 77 2.10 -28.60 -9.59
C VAL A 77 3.26 -27.61 -9.74
N GLN A 78 4.04 -27.39 -8.68
CA GLN A 78 5.20 -26.49 -8.74
C GLN A 78 6.33 -27.04 -9.61
N ALA A 79 6.42 -28.37 -9.78
CA ALA A 79 7.41 -29.00 -10.64
C ALA A 79 7.08 -28.89 -12.14
N ILE A 80 5.79 -28.75 -12.51
CA ILE A 80 5.37 -28.66 -13.92
C ILE A 80 6.09 -27.52 -14.67
N PRO A 81 6.09 -26.25 -14.19
CA PRO A 81 6.82 -25.19 -14.87
C PRO A 81 8.32 -25.47 -15.01
N LEU A 82 8.95 -26.06 -13.99
CA LEU A 82 10.37 -26.37 -14.02
C LEU A 82 10.71 -27.39 -15.12
N PHE A 83 9.91 -28.46 -15.22
CA PHE A 83 10.10 -29.47 -16.26
C PHE A 83 9.79 -28.93 -17.65
N TRP A 84 8.70 -28.17 -17.80
CA TRP A 84 8.31 -27.63 -19.10
C TRP A 84 9.34 -26.62 -19.60
N LEU A 85 9.76 -25.66 -18.78
CA LEU A 85 10.81 -24.69 -19.13
C LEU A 85 12.13 -25.38 -19.49
N GLY A 86 12.46 -26.49 -18.83
CA GLY A 86 13.66 -27.29 -19.15
C GLY A 86 13.59 -28.05 -20.47
N GLN A 87 12.40 -28.21 -21.06
CA GLN A 87 12.18 -28.88 -22.36
C GLN A 87 12.11 -27.90 -23.54
N ILE A 88 11.98 -26.60 -23.29
CA ILE A 88 11.91 -25.60 -24.35
C ILE A 88 13.28 -25.47 -25.01
N SER A 89 13.38 -25.92 -26.26
CA SER A 89 14.57 -25.78 -27.09
C SER A 89 14.62 -24.45 -27.85
N ASP A 90 13.46 -23.91 -28.23
CA ASP A 90 13.31 -22.70 -29.05
C ASP A 90 12.92 -21.48 -28.19
N ILE A 91 13.62 -20.35 -28.38
CA ILE A 91 13.34 -19.12 -27.62
C ILE A 91 12.03 -18.45 -28.04
N GLY A 92 11.59 -18.61 -29.29
CA GLY A 92 10.30 -18.09 -29.77
C GLY A 92 9.12 -18.67 -28.99
N THR A 93 9.15 -19.98 -28.73
CA THR A 93 8.16 -20.69 -27.91
C THR A 93 8.05 -20.13 -26.48
N PHE A 94 9.17 -19.68 -25.89
CA PHE A 94 9.16 -19.01 -24.59
C PHE A 94 8.58 -17.59 -24.68
N PHE A 95 8.98 -16.82 -25.69
CA PHE A 95 8.49 -15.45 -25.93
C PHE A 95 6.98 -15.40 -26.15
N GLU A 96 6.44 -16.35 -26.91
CA GLU A 96 4.99 -16.50 -27.15
C GLU A 96 4.23 -17.08 -25.95
N HIS A 97 4.89 -17.28 -24.80
CA HIS A 97 4.30 -17.81 -23.57
C HIS A 97 3.63 -19.19 -23.75
N LYS A 98 4.16 -20.04 -24.62
CA LYS A 98 3.60 -21.37 -24.93
C LYS A 98 3.94 -22.45 -23.90
N TYR A 99 3.74 -22.16 -22.62
CA TYR A 99 4.05 -23.06 -21.50
C TYR A 99 3.25 -22.71 -20.24
N LEU A 100 3.09 -23.68 -19.33
CA LEU A 100 2.56 -23.40 -17.99
C LEU A 100 3.67 -22.83 -17.09
N GLY A 101 3.61 -21.52 -16.84
CA GLY A 101 4.64 -20.81 -16.07
C GLY A 101 4.50 -20.88 -14.54
N PRO A 102 5.47 -20.31 -13.80
CA PRO A 102 5.46 -20.25 -12.33
C PRO A 102 4.22 -19.55 -11.75
N VAL A 103 3.67 -18.56 -12.47
CA VAL A 103 2.44 -17.84 -12.06
C VAL A 103 1.23 -18.77 -12.02
N TRP A 104 1.05 -19.62 -13.04
CA TRP A 104 0.00 -20.64 -13.06
C TRP A 104 0.14 -21.63 -11.89
N ALA A 105 1.37 -22.07 -11.59
CA ALA A 105 1.62 -22.98 -10.47
C ALA A 105 1.32 -22.34 -9.11
N PHE A 106 1.62 -21.04 -8.95
CA PHE A 106 1.26 -20.27 -7.76
C PHE A 106 -0.26 -20.20 -7.54
N PHE A 107 -1.04 -19.83 -8.57
CA PHE A 107 -2.50 -19.79 -8.46
C PHE A 107 -3.11 -21.18 -8.26
N THR A 108 -2.58 -22.20 -8.94
CA THR A 108 -3.00 -23.60 -8.72
C THR A 108 -2.74 -24.02 -7.28
N THR A 109 -1.61 -23.62 -6.69
CA THR A 109 -1.32 -23.86 -5.27
C THR A 109 -2.35 -23.20 -4.36
N ALA A 110 -2.71 -21.94 -4.61
CA ALA A 110 -3.75 -21.24 -3.85
C ALA A 110 -5.10 -21.96 -3.94
N ILE A 111 -5.44 -22.49 -5.11
CA ILE A 111 -6.67 -23.25 -5.35
C ILE A 111 -6.65 -24.60 -4.64
N ILE A 112 -5.54 -25.33 -4.66
CA ILE A 112 -5.38 -26.56 -3.88
C ILE A 112 -5.60 -26.26 -2.39
N LEU A 113 -4.98 -25.21 -1.86
CA LEU A 113 -5.15 -24.80 -0.47
C LEU A 113 -6.61 -24.44 -0.16
N PHE A 114 -7.31 -23.74 -1.06
CA PHE A 114 -8.72 -23.42 -0.92
C PHE A 114 -9.62 -24.67 -0.95
N VAL A 115 -9.33 -25.63 -1.82
CA VAL A 115 -10.05 -26.91 -1.91
C VAL A 115 -9.82 -27.73 -0.63
N VAL A 116 -8.60 -27.74 -0.09
CA VAL A 116 -8.28 -28.34 1.21
C VAL A 116 -9.03 -27.64 2.34
N PHE A 117 -9.17 -26.32 2.30
CA PHE A 117 -9.97 -25.57 3.26
C PHE A 117 -11.46 -25.93 3.18
N CYS A 118 -12.03 -25.94 1.97
CA CYS A 118 -13.39 -26.44 1.73
C CYS A 118 -13.54 -27.88 2.21
N HIS A 119 -12.49 -28.68 2.09
CA HIS A 119 -12.48 -30.04 2.57
C HIS A 119 -12.55 -30.10 4.12
N ALA A 120 -11.78 -29.28 4.82
CA ALA A 120 -11.81 -29.22 6.28
C ALA A 120 -13.19 -28.79 6.85
N GLU A 121 -13.87 -27.87 6.14
CA GLU A 121 -15.18 -27.31 6.53
C GLU A 121 -16.40 -28.10 6.03
N ARG A 122 -16.21 -29.24 5.33
CA ARG A 122 -17.28 -30.02 4.66
C ARG A 122 -18.04 -29.24 3.56
N TRP A 123 -17.41 -28.21 2.98
CA TRP A 123 -17.95 -27.44 1.85
C TRP A 123 -17.61 -28.12 0.52
N ARG A 124 -17.91 -29.42 0.42
CA ARG A 124 -17.51 -30.29 -0.70
C ARG A 124 -18.01 -29.80 -2.06
N VAL A 125 -19.22 -29.26 -2.12
CA VAL A 125 -19.80 -28.74 -3.37
C VAL A 125 -19.01 -27.53 -3.88
N ILE A 126 -18.65 -26.60 -2.98
CA ILE A 126 -17.87 -25.41 -3.35
C ILE A 126 -16.46 -25.84 -3.76
N GLY A 127 -15.81 -26.71 -2.99
CA GLY A 127 -14.49 -27.23 -3.32
C GLY A 127 -14.46 -27.97 -4.66
N ALA A 128 -15.47 -28.80 -4.95
CA ALA A 128 -15.58 -29.52 -6.22
C ALA A 128 -15.79 -28.56 -7.39
N LEU A 129 -16.67 -27.56 -7.25
CA LEU A 129 -16.89 -26.55 -8.29
C LEU A 129 -15.62 -25.76 -8.58
N VAL A 130 -14.92 -25.26 -7.56
CA VAL A 130 -13.68 -24.51 -7.75
C VAL A 130 -12.60 -25.38 -8.40
N ALA A 131 -12.44 -26.63 -7.96
CA ALA A 131 -11.49 -27.56 -8.56
C ALA A 131 -11.81 -27.84 -10.04
N ILE A 132 -13.08 -28.12 -10.38
CA ILE A 132 -13.51 -28.40 -11.75
C ILE A 132 -13.29 -27.18 -12.64
N ASN A 133 -13.67 -25.98 -12.19
CA ASN A 133 -13.50 -24.77 -12.99
C ASN A 133 -12.02 -24.39 -13.16
N TRP A 134 -11.16 -24.64 -12.17
CA TRP A 134 -9.72 -24.44 -12.34
C TRP A 134 -9.08 -25.45 -13.30
N ILE A 135 -9.54 -26.71 -13.27
CA ILE A 135 -9.11 -27.72 -14.24
C ILE A 135 -9.57 -27.31 -15.65
N LEU A 136 -10.82 -26.89 -15.79
CA LEU A 136 -11.35 -26.36 -17.06
C LEU A 136 -10.54 -25.18 -17.57
N TYR A 137 -10.25 -24.21 -16.69
CA TYR A 137 -9.38 -23.07 -17.01
C TYR A 137 -7.99 -23.55 -17.47
N THR A 138 -7.38 -24.49 -16.75
CA THR A 138 -6.06 -25.03 -17.13
C THR A 138 -6.11 -25.75 -18.48
N VAL A 139 -7.17 -26.52 -18.76
CA VAL A 139 -7.32 -27.25 -20.03
C VAL A 139 -7.63 -26.29 -21.19
N GLY A 140 -8.45 -25.27 -20.97
CA GLY A 140 -8.67 -24.19 -21.95
C GLY A 140 -7.39 -23.40 -22.22
N HIS A 141 -6.64 -23.06 -21.16
CA HIS A 141 -5.37 -22.37 -21.31
C HIS A 141 -4.33 -23.23 -22.05
N LEU A 142 -4.31 -24.55 -21.84
CA LEU A 142 -3.48 -25.48 -22.62
C LEU A 142 -3.83 -25.42 -24.12
N HIS A 143 -5.11 -25.25 -24.47
CA HIS A 143 -5.57 -25.09 -25.85
C HIS A 143 -5.10 -23.74 -26.42
N GLU A 144 -5.30 -22.64 -25.68
CA GLU A 144 -4.87 -21.29 -26.06
C GLU A 144 -3.37 -21.21 -26.36
N ILE A 145 -2.54 -21.90 -25.57
CA ILE A 145 -1.09 -21.93 -25.79
C ILE A 145 -0.65 -22.91 -26.90
N GLY A 146 -1.59 -23.48 -27.65
CA GLY A 146 -1.33 -24.26 -28.87
C GLY A 146 -1.18 -25.77 -28.69
N ASN A 147 -1.62 -26.36 -27.57
CA ASN A 147 -1.68 -27.82 -27.45
C ASN A 147 -2.89 -28.35 -28.23
N GLY A 148 -2.68 -29.36 -29.07
CA GLY A 148 -3.74 -29.93 -29.90
C GLY A 148 -4.81 -30.69 -29.11
N PHE A 149 -6.08 -30.34 -29.32
CA PHE A 149 -7.24 -31.06 -28.79
C PHE A 149 -8.00 -31.81 -29.89
N PRO A 150 -8.91 -32.74 -29.53
CA PRO A 150 -9.79 -33.37 -30.51
C PRO A 150 -10.62 -32.34 -31.29
N ASP A 151 -10.92 -32.63 -32.55
CA ASP A 151 -11.58 -31.75 -33.52
C ASP A 151 -12.76 -30.88 -33.00
N PRO A 152 -13.70 -31.34 -32.14
CA PRO A 152 -14.77 -30.47 -31.65
C PRO A 152 -14.35 -29.39 -30.65
N LEU A 153 -13.11 -29.40 -30.15
CA LEU A 153 -12.59 -28.42 -29.19
C LEU A 153 -11.46 -27.55 -29.76
N ASN A 154 -10.99 -27.88 -30.96
CA ASN A 154 -9.75 -27.35 -31.54
C ASN A 154 -10.00 -26.33 -32.67
N SER A 155 -11.25 -26.11 -33.07
CA SER A 155 -11.62 -25.09 -34.08
C SER A 155 -12.14 -23.81 -33.42
N ASP A 156 -12.16 -22.70 -34.14
CA ASP A 156 -12.73 -21.41 -33.70
C ASP A 156 -14.20 -21.24 -34.13
N ASP A 157 -14.83 -22.32 -34.59
CA ASP A 157 -16.21 -22.29 -35.07
C ASP A 157 -17.20 -22.29 -33.91
N LEU A 158 -18.45 -21.89 -34.20
CA LEU A 158 -19.60 -21.98 -33.27
C LEU A 158 -19.69 -23.35 -32.58
N MET A 159 -19.38 -24.43 -33.29
CA MET A 159 -19.41 -25.79 -32.75
C MET A 159 -18.42 -25.98 -31.59
N SER A 160 -17.25 -25.36 -31.65
CA SER A 160 -16.25 -25.41 -30.59
C SER A 160 -16.68 -24.60 -29.38
N THR A 161 -17.19 -23.38 -29.57
CA THR A 161 -17.75 -22.56 -28.48
C THR A 161 -18.86 -23.32 -27.73
N PHE A 162 -19.76 -23.99 -28.46
CA PHE A 162 -20.79 -24.82 -27.84
C PHE A 162 -20.21 -26.07 -27.17
N SER A 163 -19.20 -26.71 -27.74
CA SER A 163 -18.55 -27.88 -27.13
C SER A 163 -17.90 -27.53 -25.80
N TRP A 164 -17.12 -26.44 -25.74
CA TRP A 164 -16.55 -25.91 -24.50
C TRP A 164 -17.62 -25.56 -23.47
N PHE A 165 -18.69 -24.88 -23.88
CA PHE A 165 -19.83 -24.59 -23.02
C PHE A 165 -20.49 -25.87 -22.47
N PHE A 166 -20.75 -26.87 -23.33
CA PHE A 166 -21.38 -28.13 -22.91
C PHE A 166 -20.51 -28.91 -21.94
N ILE A 167 -19.21 -29.03 -22.20
CA ILE A 167 -18.26 -29.68 -21.29
C ILE A 167 -18.25 -28.94 -19.95
N ALA A 168 -18.10 -27.62 -19.97
CA ALA A 168 -18.08 -26.82 -18.75
C ALA A 168 -19.38 -26.95 -17.95
N PHE A 169 -20.53 -26.85 -18.62
CA PHE A 169 -21.85 -26.99 -18.01
C PHE A 169 -22.04 -28.37 -17.39
N TRP A 170 -21.82 -29.45 -18.15
CA TRP A 170 -22.08 -30.81 -17.68
C TRP A 170 -21.07 -31.27 -16.63
N LEU A 171 -19.80 -30.84 -16.69
CA LEU A 171 -18.84 -31.11 -15.62
C LEU A 171 -19.23 -30.41 -14.31
N ASN A 172 -19.69 -29.16 -14.37
CA ASN A 172 -20.20 -28.45 -13.19
C ASN A 172 -21.46 -29.14 -12.63
N VAL A 173 -22.40 -29.54 -13.49
CA VAL A 173 -23.60 -30.31 -13.09
C VAL A 173 -23.20 -31.64 -12.43
N ALA A 174 -22.31 -32.40 -13.05
CA ALA A 174 -21.81 -33.67 -12.52
C ALA A 174 -21.10 -33.46 -11.17
N GLY A 175 -20.26 -32.42 -11.05
CA GLY A 175 -19.60 -32.03 -9.82
C GLY A 175 -20.59 -31.75 -8.69
N ILE A 176 -21.64 -30.97 -8.96
CA ILE A 176 -22.72 -30.71 -8.00
C ILE A 176 -23.44 -32.01 -7.62
N MET A 177 -23.79 -32.85 -8.59
CA MET A 177 -24.50 -34.11 -8.35
C MET A 177 -23.69 -35.09 -7.50
N LEU A 178 -22.41 -35.30 -7.83
CA LEU A 178 -21.53 -36.20 -7.09
C LEU A 178 -21.23 -35.65 -5.68
N ALA A 179 -20.92 -34.36 -5.58
CA ALA A 179 -20.65 -33.73 -4.28
C ALA A 179 -21.87 -33.72 -3.38
N SER A 180 -23.06 -33.43 -3.91
CA SER A 180 -24.31 -33.42 -3.14
C SER A 180 -24.79 -34.81 -2.69
N ARG A 181 -24.40 -35.87 -3.41
CA ARG A 181 -24.64 -37.27 -3.00
C ARG A 181 -23.62 -37.78 -1.97
N GLY A 182 -22.62 -36.99 -1.62
CA GLY A 182 -21.62 -37.34 -0.61
C GLY A 182 -20.47 -38.22 -1.11
N TYR A 183 -20.29 -38.37 -2.43
CA TYR A 183 -19.18 -39.17 -2.99
C TYR A 183 -17.80 -38.65 -2.59
N PHE A 184 -17.66 -37.33 -2.44
CA PHE A 184 -16.42 -36.70 -1.96
C PHE A 184 -16.32 -36.64 -0.43
N GLY A 185 -17.26 -37.24 0.30
CA GLY A 185 -17.37 -37.26 1.76
C GLY A 185 -18.59 -36.49 2.29
N ASP A 186 -18.69 -36.43 3.62
CA ASP A 186 -19.85 -35.84 4.28
C ASP A 186 -20.02 -34.34 3.97
N ILE A 187 -21.28 -33.97 3.68
CA ILE A 187 -21.74 -32.61 3.34
C ILE A 187 -22.58 -31.98 4.45
N ALA A 188 -22.85 -32.71 5.53
CA ALA A 188 -23.57 -32.18 6.67
C ALA A 188 -22.80 -30.97 7.24
N PRO A 189 -23.48 -29.84 7.47
CA PRO A 189 -22.83 -28.65 8.02
C PRO A 189 -22.27 -28.97 9.41
N ARG A 190 -21.00 -28.64 9.65
CA ARG A 190 -20.39 -28.81 10.97
C ARG A 190 -21.01 -27.82 11.96
N HIS A 191 -21.29 -28.29 13.18
CA HIS A 191 -21.67 -27.41 14.29
C HIS A 191 -20.48 -26.59 14.82
N GLU A 192 -19.29 -27.21 14.85
CA GLU A 192 -18.04 -26.57 15.27
C GLU A 192 -17.11 -26.33 14.08
N SER A 193 -16.38 -25.21 14.12
CA SER A 193 -15.38 -24.87 13.10
C SER A 193 -14.23 -25.89 13.09
N SER A 194 -13.67 -26.19 11.92
CA SER A 194 -12.51 -27.06 11.80
C SER A 194 -11.27 -26.45 12.48
N GLU A 195 -10.30 -27.30 12.84
CA GLU A 195 -9.01 -26.84 13.38
C GLU A 195 -8.29 -25.87 12.41
N LEU A 196 -8.35 -26.16 11.10
CA LEU A 196 -7.81 -25.26 10.07
C LEU A 196 -8.47 -23.88 10.10
N ARG A 197 -9.79 -23.82 10.33
CA ARG A 197 -10.52 -22.54 10.43
C ARG A 197 -10.22 -21.80 11.73
N LYS A 198 -10.02 -22.51 12.84
CA LYS A 198 -9.56 -21.90 14.10
C LYS A 198 -8.16 -21.31 13.94
N TRP A 199 -7.25 -22.07 13.32
CA TRP A 199 -5.89 -21.64 12.97
C TRP A 199 -5.92 -20.41 12.05
N TRP A 200 -6.72 -20.44 10.99
CA TRP A 200 -6.92 -19.30 10.10
C TRP A 200 -7.47 -18.09 10.85
N GLY A 201 -8.42 -18.27 11.77
CA GLY A 201 -8.93 -17.21 12.62
C GLY A 201 -7.84 -16.54 13.48
N LYS A 202 -6.86 -17.30 13.97
CA LYS A 202 -5.74 -16.82 14.79
C LYS A 202 -4.67 -16.09 13.97
N HIS A 203 -4.41 -16.53 12.73
CA HIS A 203 -3.25 -16.06 11.95
C HIS A 203 -3.57 -15.28 10.66
N SER A 204 -4.82 -15.28 10.21
CA SER A 204 -5.26 -14.62 8.95
C SER A 204 -4.84 -13.15 8.85
N TYR A 205 -4.86 -12.40 9.96
CA TYR A 205 -4.45 -11.00 9.92
C TYR A 205 -3.00 -10.84 9.43
N GLY A 206 -2.06 -11.63 9.99
CA GLY A 206 -0.65 -11.57 9.61
C GLY A 206 -0.42 -12.04 8.17
N ILE A 207 -1.11 -13.12 7.77
CA ILE A 207 -1.00 -13.69 6.42
C ILE A 207 -1.52 -12.70 5.37
N ILE A 208 -2.72 -12.15 5.56
CA ILE A 208 -3.34 -11.22 4.61
C ILE A 208 -2.55 -9.90 4.54
N LEU A 209 -2.03 -9.41 5.67
CA LEU A 209 -1.17 -8.23 5.69
C LEU A 209 0.15 -8.48 4.96
N GLY A 210 0.79 -9.64 5.20
CA GLY A 210 2.01 -10.04 4.49
C GLY A 210 1.78 -10.19 2.99
N LEU A 211 0.63 -10.76 2.60
CA LEU A 211 0.23 -10.86 1.20
C LEU A 211 0.01 -9.48 0.56
N ALA A 212 -0.60 -8.53 1.27
CA ALA A 212 -0.75 -7.16 0.77
C ALA A 212 0.61 -6.48 0.55
N VAL A 213 1.58 -6.67 1.45
CA VAL A 213 2.96 -6.17 1.27
C VAL A 213 3.63 -6.85 0.06
N PHE A 214 3.48 -8.16 -0.07
CA PHE A 214 4.02 -8.91 -1.20
C PHE A 214 3.44 -8.44 -2.53
N VAL A 215 2.11 -8.30 -2.63
CA VAL A 215 1.44 -7.79 -3.84
C VAL A 215 1.85 -6.35 -4.12
N ALA A 216 1.94 -5.51 -3.09
CA ALA A 216 2.42 -4.14 -3.25
C ALA A 216 3.82 -4.09 -3.87
N LEU A 217 4.73 -4.99 -3.44
CA LEU A 217 6.07 -5.10 -3.99
C LEU A 217 6.05 -5.68 -5.43
N ALA A 218 5.29 -6.74 -5.65
CA ALA A 218 5.19 -7.41 -6.95
C ALA A 218 4.69 -6.46 -8.04
N VAL A 219 3.64 -5.67 -7.78
CA VAL A 219 3.11 -4.70 -8.75
C VAL A 219 4.11 -3.59 -9.07
N ARG A 220 4.93 -3.18 -8.10
CA ARG A 220 5.94 -2.12 -8.29
C ARG A 220 7.19 -2.58 -9.04
N ILE A 221 7.45 -3.89 -9.06
CA ILE A 221 8.68 -4.47 -9.61
C ILE A 221 8.40 -5.21 -10.92
N GLY A 222 7.32 -5.98 -11.01
CA GLY A 222 7.09 -7.01 -12.03
C GLY A 222 7.32 -6.53 -13.46
N TRP A 223 6.73 -5.40 -13.83
CA TRP A 223 6.83 -4.82 -15.19
C TRP A 223 7.95 -3.80 -15.37
N ASN A 224 8.69 -3.45 -14.32
CA ASN A 224 9.68 -2.36 -14.38
C ASN A 224 11.12 -2.88 -14.43
N VAL A 225 11.40 -4.12 -14.01
CA VAL A 225 12.79 -4.62 -13.92
C VAL A 225 13.43 -4.79 -15.28
N LEU A 226 12.78 -5.46 -16.23
CA LEU A 226 13.36 -5.71 -17.55
C LEU A 226 13.56 -4.39 -18.33
N PRO A 227 12.56 -3.51 -18.45
CA PRO A 227 12.76 -2.23 -19.14
C PRO A 227 13.84 -1.36 -18.48
N ALA A 228 13.93 -1.36 -17.14
CA ALA A 228 14.97 -0.62 -16.43
C ALA A 228 16.38 -1.20 -16.63
N MET A 229 16.54 -2.45 -17.04
CA MET A 229 17.84 -3.07 -17.32
C MET A 229 18.20 -3.06 -18.81
N ASN A 230 17.28 -2.61 -19.67
CA ASN A 230 17.42 -2.68 -21.12
C ASN A 230 16.82 -1.42 -21.80
N ALA A 231 17.48 -0.29 -21.58
CA ALA A 231 17.11 0.99 -22.17
C ALA A 231 17.06 0.91 -23.71
N THR A 232 15.96 1.35 -24.31
CA THR A 232 15.78 1.37 -25.77
C THR A 232 16.94 2.11 -26.46
N GLY A 233 17.54 1.50 -27.47
CA GLY A 233 18.65 2.05 -28.26
C GLY A 233 20.04 1.95 -27.63
N THR A 234 20.16 1.69 -26.32
CA THR A 234 21.47 1.62 -25.63
C THR A 234 21.74 0.29 -24.93
N GLY A 235 20.70 -0.47 -24.55
CA GLY A 235 20.82 -1.77 -23.89
C GLY A 235 21.41 -1.73 -22.48
N ILE A 236 21.46 -0.54 -21.85
CA ILE A 236 21.98 -0.31 -20.50
C ILE A 236 20.83 -0.03 -19.51
N TRP A 237 21.18 0.35 -18.28
CA TRP A 237 20.19 0.73 -17.27
C TRP A 237 19.42 2.00 -17.68
N ASP A 238 18.10 1.98 -17.48
CA ASP A 238 17.21 3.14 -17.58
C ASP A 238 16.49 3.41 -16.24
N MET A 239 16.07 4.65 -16.05
CA MET A 239 15.33 5.10 -14.88
C MET A 239 14.05 5.83 -15.30
N THR A 240 12.93 5.44 -14.69
CA THR A 240 11.65 6.10 -14.89
C THR A 240 11.53 7.34 -13.99
N GLY A 241 10.59 8.25 -14.27
CA GLY A 241 10.37 9.46 -13.44
C GLY A 241 11.14 10.70 -13.89
N GLY A 242 11.72 10.70 -15.09
CA GLY A 242 12.34 11.88 -15.70
C GLY A 242 13.77 12.12 -15.21
N SER A 243 14.17 13.40 -15.11
CA SER A 243 15.57 13.76 -14.84
C SER A 243 16.01 13.63 -13.38
N ASP A 244 15.07 13.61 -12.43
CA ASP A 244 15.41 13.63 -11.00
C ASP A 244 16.12 12.36 -10.51
N PRO A 245 15.68 11.15 -10.88
CA PRO A 245 16.36 9.88 -10.60
C PRO A 245 17.80 9.82 -11.15
N TRP A 246 18.04 10.33 -12.35
CA TRP A 246 19.39 10.41 -12.93
C TRP A 246 20.32 11.31 -12.11
N TYR A 247 19.83 12.45 -11.63
CA TYR A 247 20.62 13.29 -10.73
C TYR A 247 20.86 12.60 -9.38
N MET A 248 19.91 11.81 -8.88
CA MET A 248 20.11 10.99 -7.67
C MET A 248 21.20 9.93 -7.89
N LYS A 249 21.23 9.28 -9.05
CA LYS A 249 22.29 8.32 -9.40
C LYS A 249 23.67 8.98 -9.38
N ARG A 250 23.81 10.17 -9.97
CA ARG A 250 25.06 10.96 -9.91
C ARG A 250 25.50 11.25 -8.47
N VAL A 251 24.57 11.65 -7.61
CA VAL A 251 24.84 11.89 -6.17
C VAL A 251 25.33 10.62 -5.48
N VAL A 252 24.70 9.47 -5.76
CA VAL A 252 25.07 8.17 -5.19
C VAL A 252 26.45 7.73 -5.65
N ASP A 253 26.76 7.88 -6.94
CA ASP A 253 28.07 7.52 -7.49
C ASP A 253 29.19 8.36 -6.85
N TYR A 254 28.94 9.65 -6.66
CA TYR A 254 29.87 10.52 -5.93
C TYR A 254 30.09 10.04 -4.48
N ILE A 255 29.02 9.69 -3.76
CA ILE A 255 29.12 9.18 -2.38
C ILE A 255 29.98 7.91 -2.33
N ILE A 256 29.92 7.07 -3.35
CA ILE A 256 30.65 5.80 -3.39
C ILE A 256 32.12 6.01 -3.74
N ALA A 257 32.40 6.88 -4.72
CA ALA A 257 33.74 7.22 -5.13
C ALA A 257 34.49 8.00 -4.03
N GLU A 258 33.88 9.09 -3.54
CA GLU A 258 34.54 10.06 -2.66
C GLU A 258 34.28 9.82 -1.17
N ARG A 259 33.38 8.87 -0.83
CA ARG A 259 32.99 8.57 0.56
C ARG A 259 32.49 9.80 1.32
N SER A 260 31.96 10.78 0.59
CA SER A 260 31.53 12.07 1.12
C SER A 260 30.18 12.49 0.53
N HIS A 261 29.47 13.35 1.24
CA HIS A 261 28.17 13.83 0.76
C HIS A 261 28.36 14.85 -0.36
N PHE A 262 27.61 14.69 -1.46
CA PHE A 262 27.76 15.52 -2.65
C PHE A 262 27.07 16.89 -2.48
N ILE A 263 27.84 17.89 -2.04
CA ILE A 263 27.32 19.22 -1.70
C ILE A 263 27.39 20.22 -2.86
N PHE A 264 28.46 20.21 -3.67
CA PHE A 264 28.63 21.15 -4.77
C PHE A 264 28.89 20.41 -6.07
N ASP A 265 28.08 20.73 -7.09
CA ASP A 265 28.18 20.13 -8.42
C ASP A 265 28.67 21.18 -9.42
N HIS A 266 29.90 21.02 -9.91
CA HIS A 266 30.52 21.91 -10.89
C HIS A 266 29.84 21.84 -12.27
N ASP A 267 29.24 20.69 -12.62
CA ASP A 267 28.62 20.48 -13.93
C ASP A 267 27.19 21.03 -13.95
N ARG A 268 26.59 21.20 -12.77
CA ARG A 268 25.26 21.79 -12.65
C ARG A 268 25.31 23.29 -12.89
N ALA A 269 24.57 23.80 -13.87
CA ALA A 269 24.57 25.21 -14.26
C ALA A 269 25.96 25.73 -14.69
N TYR A 270 26.65 24.95 -15.52
CA TYR A 270 27.94 25.33 -16.10
C TYR A 270 27.89 26.72 -16.79
N PRO A 271 28.91 27.59 -16.59
CA PRO A 271 30.18 27.34 -15.89
C PRO A 271 30.17 27.68 -14.39
N MET A 272 29.03 28.10 -13.82
CA MET A 272 28.98 28.61 -12.44
C MET A 272 29.04 27.50 -11.39
N GLY A 273 28.60 26.29 -11.73
CA GLY A 273 28.32 25.25 -10.75
C GLY A 273 27.09 25.59 -9.91
N ALA A 274 26.58 24.60 -9.17
CA ALA A 274 25.50 24.82 -8.23
C ALA A 274 25.60 23.90 -7.02
N ILE A 275 25.14 24.42 -5.89
CA ILE A 275 24.98 23.64 -4.67
C ILE A 275 23.87 22.59 -4.88
N ASN A 276 24.09 21.40 -4.35
CA ASN A 276 23.07 20.37 -4.19
C ASN A 276 22.41 20.53 -2.81
N PRO A 277 21.18 21.08 -2.72
CA PRO A 277 20.50 21.27 -1.45
C PRO A 277 19.78 20.01 -0.95
N ARG A 278 19.94 18.86 -1.63
CA ARG A 278 19.18 17.64 -1.32
C ARG A 278 19.68 17.01 0.00
N PRO A 279 18.77 16.68 0.93
CA PRO A 279 19.14 16.04 2.18
C PRO A 279 19.83 14.67 1.99
N PRO A 280 20.70 14.27 2.93
CA PRO A 280 21.65 13.18 2.69
C PRO A 280 21.03 11.77 2.76
N LEU A 281 20.11 11.52 3.67
CA LEU A 281 19.76 10.18 4.13
C LEU A 281 19.16 9.29 3.05
N PHE A 282 18.37 9.86 2.13
CA PHE A 282 17.85 9.11 0.99
C PHE A 282 19.00 8.61 0.11
N SER A 283 19.84 9.52 -0.41
CA SER A 283 20.99 9.15 -1.24
C SER A 283 21.98 8.20 -0.56
N TRP A 284 22.26 8.41 0.73
CA TRP A 284 23.12 7.52 1.51
C TRP A 284 22.50 6.14 1.71
N SER A 285 21.18 6.03 1.86
CA SER A 285 20.52 4.73 1.95
C SER A 285 20.70 3.91 0.67
N LEU A 286 20.64 4.56 -0.50
CA LEU A 286 20.90 3.92 -1.79
C LEU A 286 22.37 3.53 -1.95
N ALA A 287 23.30 4.41 -1.57
CA ALA A 287 24.73 4.11 -1.63
C ALA A 287 25.13 2.95 -0.71
N LEU A 288 24.67 2.97 0.54
CA LEU A 288 24.93 1.90 1.50
C LEU A 288 24.25 0.59 1.11
N GLY A 289 23.06 0.65 0.51
CA GLY A 289 22.40 -0.52 -0.07
C GLY A 289 23.24 -1.15 -1.17
N GLY A 290 23.74 -0.35 -2.11
CA GLY A 290 24.62 -0.83 -3.20
C GLY A 290 25.92 -1.44 -2.68
N LEU A 291 26.57 -0.81 -1.71
CA LEU A 291 27.78 -1.35 -1.07
C LEU A 291 27.50 -2.66 -0.31
N SER A 292 26.34 -2.76 0.35
CA SER A 292 25.94 -3.97 1.07
C SER A 292 25.64 -5.11 0.09
N LEU A 293 25.01 -4.81 -1.05
CA LEU A 293 24.77 -5.78 -2.12
C LEU A 293 26.06 -6.25 -2.78
N SER A 294 26.99 -5.32 -3.05
CA SER A 294 28.32 -5.64 -3.57
C SER A 294 29.07 -6.60 -2.65
N TRP A 295 29.03 -6.35 -1.33
CA TRP A 295 29.63 -7.25 -0.35
C TRP A 295 28.92 -8.61 -0.25
N LEU A 296 27.59 -8.62 -0.24
CA LEU A 296 26.80 -9.84 -0.05
C LEU A 296 26.86 -10.78 -1.25
N LEU A 297 26.84 -10.23 -2.46
CA LEU A 297 26.78 -10.96 -3.72
C LEU A 297 28.15 -11.07 -4.41
N GLU A 298 29.21 -10.53 -3.79
CA GLU A 298 30.57 -10.48 -4.33
C GLU A 298 30.63 -9.90 -5.76
N MET A 299 29.82 -8.88 -6.03
CA MET A 299 29.72 -8.21 -7.33
C MET A 299 30.33 -6.80 -7.32
N PRO A 300 30.74 -6.25 -8.49
CA PRO A 300 31.28 -4.90 -8.58
C PRO A 300 30.33 -3.84 -8.00
N ALA A 301 30.88 -2.85 -7.30
CA ALA A 301 30.08 -1.83 -6.62
C ALA A 301 29.29 -0.95 -7.60
N ASP A 302 29.86 -0.65 -8.76
CA ASP A 302 29.20 0.08 -9.84
C ASP A 302 27.95 -0.64 -10.39
N GLU A 303 27.97 -1.97 -10.42
CA GLU A 303 26.81 -2.79 -10.81
C GLU A 303 25.79 -2.91 -9.66
N ALA A 304 26.25 -3.23 -8.45
CA ALA A 304 25.39 -3.41 -7.27
C ALA A 304 24.56 -2.15 -6.94
N VAL A 305 25.11 -0.98 -7.23
CA VAL A 305 24.48 0.31 -6.97
C VAL A 305 23.27 0.52 -7.84
N TRP A 306 23.29 0.07 -9.10
CA TRP A 306 22.12 0.15 -9.97
C TRP A 306 20.92 -0.59 -9.37
N TRP A 307 21.13 -1.82 -8.90
CA TRP A 307 20.11 -2.59 -8.19
C TRP A 307 19.58 -1.87 -6.95
N SER A 308 20.46 -1.24 -6.17
CA SER A 308 20.04 -0.51 -4.98
C SER A 308 19.24 0.74 -5.32
N VAL A 309 19.69 1.54 -6.28
CA VAL A 309 19.04 2.81 -6.65
C VAL A 309 17.66 2.54 -7.24
N THR A 310 17.51 1.50 -8.06
CA THR A 310 16.24 1.15 -8.72
C THR A 310 15.27 0.40 -7.80
N ALA A 311 15.72 -0.47 -6.90
CA ALA A 311 14.84 -1.31 -6.07
C ALA A 311 14.29 -0.63 -4.82
N PHE A 312 15.06 0.23 -4.17
CA PHE A 312 14.67 0.83 -2.87
C PHE A 312 13.36 1.63 -2.91
N PRO A 313 13.04 2.42 -3.96
CA PRO A 313 11.72 3.07 -4.08
C PRO A 313 10.55 2.09 -3.99
N ALA A 314 10.64 0.95 -4.68
CA ALA A 314 9.64 -0.11 -4.62
C ALA A 314 9.54 -0.76 -3.24
N ILE A 315 10.68 -0.99 -2.59
CA ILE A 315 10.72 -1.54 -1.22
C ILE A 315 10.07 -0.57 -0.22
N PHE A 316 10.44 0.70 -0.24
CA PHE A 316 9.82 1.72 0.61
C PHE A 316 8.31 1.86 0.33
N GLY A 317 7.95 1.83 -0.96
CA GLY A 317 6.58 1.86 -1.44
C GLY A 317 5.73 0.71 -0.90
N ALA A 318 6.27 -0.51 -0.82
CA ALA A 318 5.59 -1.68 -0.27
C ALA A 318 5.52 -1.67 1.26
N LEU A 319 6.58 -1.20 1.94
CA LEU A 319 6.64 -1.17 3.41
C LEU A 319 5.64 -0.19 4.04
N ILE A 320 5.16 0.83 3.30
CA ILE A 320 4.15 1.78 3.80
C ILE A 320 2.85 1.10 4.25
N VAL A 321 2.54 -0.07 3.70
CA VAL A 321 1.36 -0.88 4.03
C VAL A 321 1.30 -1.14 5.54
N LEU A 322 2.45 -1.36 6.17
CA LEU A 322 2.55 -1.73 7.58
C LEU A 322 2.10 -0.61 8.55
N PRO A 323 2.70 0.60 8.54
CA PRO A 323 2.27 1.67 9.45
C PRO A 323 0.81 2.08 9.23
N LEU A 324 0.33 2.13 7.98
CA LEU A 324 -1.05 2.54 7.68
C LEU A 324 -2.08 1.51 8.14
N ALA A 325 -1.84 0.23 7.88
CA ALA A 325 -2.67 -0.85 8.40
C ALA A 325 -2.69 -0.85 9.94
N ALA A 326 -1.55 -0.54 10.57
CA ALA A 326 -1.44 -0.47 12.03
C ALA A 326 -2.21 0.73 12.62
N ILE A 327 -2.22 1.89 11.96
CA ILE A 327 -3.06 3.05 12.35
C ILE A 327 -4.55 2.66 12.32
N ALA A 328 -5.03 2.16 11.18
CA ALA A 328 -6.44 1.82 11.01
C ALA A 328 -6.89 0.69 11.96
N ARG A 329 -6.03 -0.33 12.16
CA ARG A 329 -6.28 -1.41 13.11
C ARG A 329 -6.47 -0.92 14.52
N ARG A 330 -5.63 0.02 14.95
CA ARG A 330 -5.62 0.55 16.31
C ARG A 330 -6.83 1.44 16.59
N VAL A 331 -7.22 2.28 15.63
CA VAL A 331 -8.35 3.21 15.81
C VAL A 331 -9.70 2.49 15.77
N HIS A 332 -9.85 1.39 15.01
CA HIS A 332 -11.14 0.72 14.86
C HIS A 332 -11.11 -0.81 15.03
N SER A 333 -10.48 -1.55 14.11
CA SER A 333 -10.54 -3.02 14.11
C SER A 333 -9.50 -3.66 13.19
N ASN A 334 -9.21 -4.96 13.41
CA ASN A 334 -8.38 -5.76 12.49
C ASN A 334 -8.86 -5.68 11.03
N THR A 335 -10.18 -5.66 10.81
CA THR A 335 -10.76 -5.51 9.46
C THR A 335 -10.41 -4.16 8.83
N ALA A 336 -10.43 -3.07 9.59
CA ALA A 336 -10.02 -1.75 9.09
C ALA A 336 -8.54 -1.74 8.68
N GLY A 337 -7.68 -2.40 9.46
CA GLY A 337 -6.26 -2.58 9.12
C GLY A 337 -6.06 -3.34 7.81
N LEU A 338 -6.76 -4.47 7.62
CA LEU A 338 -6.65 -5.27 6.39
C LEU A 338 -7.19 -4.55 5.16
N VAL A 339 -8.34 -3.87 5.27
CA VAL A 339 -8.89 -3.09 4.15
C VAL A 339 -7.92 -1.96 3.78
N THR A 340 -7.39 -1.22 4.77
CA THR A 340 -6.39 -0.17 4.53
C THR A 340 -5.14 -0.72 3.84
N ALA A 341 -4.67 -1.90 4.26
CA ALA A 341 -3.50 -2.55 3.68
C ALA A 341 -3.68 -2.81 2.18
N TRP A 342 -4.82 -3.38 1.78
CA TRP A 342 -5.12 -3.67 0.37
C TRP A 342 -5.41 -2.41 -0.44
N LEU A 343 -6.06 -1.42 0.16
CA LEU A 343 -6.27 -0.13 -0.49
C LEU A 343 -4.93 0.51 -0.88
N ILE A 344 -3.99 0.69 0.06
CA ILE A 344 -2.71 1.34 -0.26
C ILE A 344 -1.79 0.47 -1.13
N ALA A 345 -1.86 -0.87 -0.99
CA ALA A 345 -1.07 -1.78 -1.82
C ALA A 345 -1.35 -1.58 -3.32
N LEU A 346 -2.61 -1.33 -3.66
CA LEU A 346 -3.15 -1.19 -5.02
C LEU A 346 -3.64 0.24 -5.33
N MET A 347 -3.22 1.26 -4.56
CA MET A 347 -3.68 2.64 -4.82
C MET A 347 -2.81 3.29 -5.91
N PRO A 348 -3.40 3.71 -7.05
CA PRO A 348 -2.62 4.21 -8.18
C PRO A 348 -1.75 5.42 -7.84
N GLY A 349 -2.31 6.36 -7.05
CA GLY A 349 -1.61 7.59 -6.66
C GLY A 349 -0.38 7.37 -5.78
N HIS A 350 -0.17 6.18 -5.21
CA HIS A 350 1.06 5.82 -4.50
C HIS A 350 1.99 4.97 -5.37
N ILE A 351 1.43 4.03 -6.15
CA ILE A 351 2.24 3.17 -7.03
C ILE A 351 3.00 3.99 -8.06
N SER A 352 2.37 5.01 -8.67
CA SER A 352 2.98 5.82 -9.73
C SER A 352 4.21 6.62 -9.31
N HIS A 353 4.48 6.75 -8.01
CA HIS A 353 5.66 7.42 -7.43
C HIS A 353 6.53 6.46 -6.59
N SER A 354 6.37 5.14 -6.76
CA SER A 354 7.09 4.13 -5.99
C SER A 354 7.39 2.85 -6.76
N THR A 355 7.48 2.91 -8.10
CA THR A 355 7.89 1.78 -8.92
C THR A 355 9.40 1.57 -8.91
N PHE A 356 9.83 0.37 -9.32
CA PHE A 356 11.24 0.10 -9.59
C PHE A 356 11.74 1.01 -10.71
N GLY A 357 12.95 1.56 -10.55
CA GLY A 357 13.52 2.52 -11.49
C GLY A 357 13.17 3.98 -11.20
N LEU A 358 12.12 4.27 -10.43
CA LEU A 358 11.76 5.64 -10.03
C LEU A 358 12.52 6.06 -8.76
N ALA A 359 13.81 6.34 -8.91
CA ALA A 359 14.72 6.64 -7.80
C ALA A 359 14.59 8.07 -7.25
N ASP A 360 13.41 8.42 -6.75
CA ASP A 360 13.13 9.67 -6.05
C ASP A 360 12.75 9.45 -4.57
N HIS A 361 12.86 10.50 -3.74
CA HIS A 361 12.66 10.41 -2.28
C HIS A 361 11.20 10.21 -1.87
N ASP A 362 10.22 10.23 -2.79
CA ASP A 362 8.79 10.30 -2.47
C ASP A 362 8.31 9.10 -1.64
N ALA A 363 8.60 7.87 -2.10
CA ALA A 363 8.25 6.64 -1.39
C ALA A 363 8.91 6.55 -0.01
N PHE A 364 10.18 6.97 0.08
CA PHE A 364 10.93 7.07 1.33
C PHE A 364 10.23 8.04 2.30
N ALA A 365 9.93 9.25 1.84
CA ALA A 365 9.29 10.28 2.64
C ALA A 365 7.93 9.82 3.17
N LEU A 366 7.08 9.23 2.32
CA LEU A 366 5.76 8.76 2.73
C LEU A 366 5.81 7.61 3.73
N LEU A 367 6.76 6.67 3.60
CA LEU A 367 6.95 5.60 4.58
C LEU A 367 7.22 6.18 5.98
N PHE A 368 8.17 7.09 6.08
CA PHE A 368 8.58 7.66 7.36
C PHE A 368 7.58 8.69 7.91
N ILE A 369 6.85 9.44 7.06
CA ILE A 369 5.70 10.25 7.49
C ILE A 369 4.61 9.33 8.06
N SER A 370 4.32 8.20 7.40
CA SER A 370 3.31 7.23 7.87
C SER A 370 3.71 6.59 9.21
N LEU A 371 5.00 6.27 9.39
CA LEU A 371 5.55 5.83 10.68
C LEU A 371 5.44 6.92 11.74
N ALA A 372 5.74 8.17 11.40
CA ALA A 372 5.62 9.30 12.31
C ALA A 372 4.17 9.47 12.80
N PHE A 373 3.20 9.38 11.89
CA PHE A 373 1.77 9.44 12.22
C PHE A 373 1.33 8.23 13.06
N TYR A 374 1.82 7.03 12.75
CA TYR A 374 1.56 5.83 13.56
C TYR A 374 2.04 6.00 14.99
N PHE A 375 3.29 6.40 15.19
CA PHE A 375 3.85 6.63 16.52
C PHE A 375 3.16 7.80 17.23
N TRP A 376 2.75 8.85 16.49
CA TRP A 376 1.98 9.94 17.06
C TRP A 376 0.61 9.48 17.58
N VAL A 377 -0.13 8.69 16.79
CA VAL A 377 -1.40 8.06 17.21
C VAL A 377 -1.18 7.21 18.47
N ARG A 378 -0.07 6.47 18.55
CA ARG A 378 0.29 5.71 19.75
C ARG A 378 0.61 6.59 20.96
N ALA A 379 1.24 7.74 20.74
CA ALA A 379 1.56 8.68 21.80
C ALA A 379 0.27 9.24 22.40
N ILE A 380 -0.63 9.78 21.57
CA ILE A 380 -1.88 10.43 22.00
C ILE A 380 -2.88 9.46 22.64
N ASP A 381 -3.00 8.23 22.13
CA ASP A 381 -3.89 7.22 22.72
C ASP A 381 -3.48 6.85 24.17
N GLY A 382 -2.19 6.99 24.50
CA GLY A 382 -1.68 6.72 25.84
C GLY A 382 -1.67 7.93 26.78
N LEU A 383 -2.01 9.13 26.30
CA LEU A 383 -2.07 10.32 27.14
C LEU A 383 -3.39 10.34 27.93
N GLY A 384 -3.28 10.44 29.25
CA GLY A 384 -4.43 10.68 30.13
C GLY A 384 -4.99 12.11 29.99
N THR A 385 -6.22 12.31 30.45
CA THR A 385 -6.88 13.63 30.54
C THR A 385 -6.70 14.30 31.91
N GLU A 386 -5.87 13.69 32.76
CA GLU A 386 -5.63 14.13 34.12
C GLU A 386 -4.74 15.39 34.16
N ARG A 387 -4.98 16.22 35.17
CA ARG A 387 -4.15 17.40 35.42
C ARG A 387 -2.78 16.96 35.94
N LEU A 388 -1.71 17.40 35.27
CA LEU A 388 -0.35 17.06 35.70
C LEU A 388 0.01 17.79 37.00
N PHE A 389 -0.28 19.09 37.06
CA PHE A 389 -0.04 19.92 38.24
C PHE A 389 -1.35 20.40 38.85
N THR A 390 -1.36 20.65 40.15
CA THR A 390 -2.53 21.16 40.87
C THR A 390 -2.82 22.63 40.53
N ARG A 391 -1.78 23.47 40.44
CA ARG A 391 -1.87 24.89 40.08
C ARG A 391 -1.08 25.18 38.81
N PRO A 392 -1.63 25.94 37.84
CA PRO A 392 -0.88 26.38 36.67
C PRO A 392 0.06 27.55 37.03
N SER A 393 1.10 27.72 36.22
CA SER A 393 2.07 28.82 36.34
C SER A 393 2.20 29.57 35.02
N SER A 394 2.34 30.90 35.08
CA SER A 394 2.58 31.75 33.92
C SER A 394 4.03 31.71 33.42
N ASN A 395 4.97 31.16 34.20
CA ASN A 395 6.36 31.06 33.79
C ASN A 395 6.50 30.12 32.58
N PRO A 396 7.16 30.50 31.46
CA PRO A 396 7.40 29.62 30.32
C PRO A 396 8.07 28.28 30.65
N LEU A 397 8.88 28.24 31.72
CA LEU A 397 9.48 27.01 32.25
C LEU A 397 8.44 25.97 32.69
N TYR A 398 7.18 26.36 32.86
CA TYR A 398 6.06 25.46 33.14
C TYR A 398 5.89 24.39 32.04
N LEU A 399 6.17 24.71 30.78
CA LEU A 399 6.13 23.73 29.70
C LEU A 399 7.25 22.69 29.83
N LEU A 400 8.46 23.10 30.21
CA LEU A 400 9.58 22.19 30.46
C LEU A 400 9.30 21.28 31.67
N ALA A 401 8.72 21.83 32.73
CA ALA A 401 8.24 21.05 33.87
C ALA A 401 7.16 20.05 33.42
N GLY A 402 6.25 20.44 32.53
CA GLY A 402 5.25 19.57 31.91
C GLY A 402 5.87 18.40 31.14
N ILE A 403 6.89 18.65 30.32
CA ILE A 403 7.62 17.59 29.59
C ILE A 403 8.26 16.60 30.57
N ARG A 404 8.97 17.10 31.58
CA ARG A 404 9.62 16.25 32.59
C ARG A 404 8.60 15.39 33.35
N GLU A 405 7.51 15.98 33.80
CA GLU A 405 6.47 15.25 34.55
C GLU A 405 5.75 14.23 33.67
N THR A 406 5.50 14.56 32.40
CA THR A 406 4.86 13.63 31.45
C THR A 406 5.76 12.43 31.17
N TRP A 407 7.08 12.61 31.11
CA TRP A 407 8.05 11.51 31.03
C TRP A 407 8.01 10.60 32.26
N HIS A 408 7.87 11.17 33.46
CA HIS A 408 7.76 10.38 34.69
C HIS A 408 6.46 9.58 34.78
N ARG A 409 5.32 10.17 34.39
CA ARG A 409 4.00 9.48 34.47
C ARG A 409 3.73 8.54 33.29
N ASN A 410 4.03 8.98 32.07
CA ASN A 410 3.69 8.30 30.83
C ASN A 410 4.92 8.09 29.92
N PRO A 411 5.96 7.37 30.37
CA PRO A 411 7.19 7.19 29.61
C PRO A 411 6.96 6.51 28.26
N ARG A 412 5.97 5.61 28.17
CA ARG A 412 5.61 4.94 26.91
C ARG A 412 5.07 5.92 25.86
N SER A 413 4.18 6.85 26.24
CA SER A 413 3.66 7.86 25.32
C SER A 413 4.73 8.83 24.87
N MET A 414 5.62 9.25 25.77
CA MET A 414 6.73 10.15 25.43
C MET A 414 7.78 9.46 24.56
N ALA A 415 8.02 8.17 24.75
CA ALA A 415 8.85 7.37 23.85
C ALA A 415 8.24 7.28 22.44
N TYR A 416 6.91 7.08 22.33
CA TYR A 416 6.25 7.12 21.02
C TYR A 416 6.29 8.51 20.38
N ALA A 417 6.14 9.59 21.16
CA ALA A 417 6.31 10.95 20.66
C ALA A 417 7.74 11.20 20.13
N THR A 418 8.74 10.66 20.83
CA THR A 418 10.15 10.72 20.38
C THR A 418 10.36 9.92 19.10
N LEU A 419 9.83 8.69 19.00
CA LEU A 419 9.90 7.88 17.78
C LEU A 419 9.19 8.54 16.59
N SER A 420 8.08 9.24 16.84
CA SER A 420 7.41 10.08 15.84
C SER A 420 8.33 11.21 15.36
N GLY A 421 9.00 11.89 16.29
CA GLY A 421 9.98 12.93 15.98
C GLY A 421 11.21 12.41 15.23
N ILE A 422 11.73 11.23 15.58
CA ILE A 422 12.82 10.56 14.84
C ILE A 422 12.36 10.26 13.41
N SER A 423 11.13 9.77 13.24
CA SER A 423 10.60 9.47 11.91
C SER A 423 10.46 10.75 11.06
N PHE A 424 10.02 11.87 11.63
CA PHE A 424 10.06 13.16 10.93
C PHE A 424 11.48 13.68 10.66
N ALA A 425 12.43 13.45 11.57
CA ALA A 425 13.83 13.78 11.34
C ALA A 425 14.43 12.97 10.18
N THR A 426 14.08 11.69 10.06
CA THR A 426 14.44 10.85 8.91
C THR A 426 13.90 11.43 7.61
N VAL A 427 12.66 11.93 7.60
CA VAL A 427 12.09 12.61 6.43
C VAL A 427 12.81 13.93 6.17
N ALA A 428 13.11 14.74 7.19
CA ALA A 428 13.87 15.98 7.03
C ALA A 428 15.25 15.74 6.42
N LEU A 429 15.89 14.63 6.80
CA LEU A 429 17.17 14.23 6.22
C LEU A 429 17.04 13.51 4.87
N GLY A 430 15.84 13.22 4.37
CA GLY A 430 15.60 12.63 3.04
C GLY A 430 14.92 13.55 2.03
N TRP A 431 14.10 14.49 2.48
CA TRP A 431 13.26 15.34 1.64
C TRP A 431 13.05 16.73 2.26
N LYS A 432 13.28 17.80 1.49
CA LYS A 432 13.13 19.18 1.97
C LYS A 432 11.68 19.52 2.36
N GLY A 433 10.68 18.89 1.75
CA GLY A 433 9.27 19.15 2.05
C GLY A 433 8.74 18.49 3.33
N PHE A 434 9.61 17.92 4.18
CA PHE A 434 9.25 17.21 5.40
C PHE A 434 8.26 17.95 6.32
N VAL A 435 8.31 19.29 6.30
CA VAL A 435 7.43 20.21 7.04
C VAL A 435 5.95 19.89 6.85
N TYR A 436 5.56 19.30 5.72
CA TYR A 436 4.21 18.82 5.44
C TYR A 436 3.62 18.01 6.61
N GLY A 437 4.36 17.01 7.11
CA GLY A 437 3.88 16.13 8.18
C GLY A 437 3.67 16.84 9.52
N PRO A 438 4.71 17.50 10.08
CA PRO A 438 4.60 18.31 11.28
C PRO A 438 3.55 19.42 11.17
N GLY A 439 3.38 20.03 9.99
CA GLY A 439 2.37 21.05 9.75
C GLY A 439 0.94 20.54 9.95
N ILE A 440 0.63 19.35 9.42
CA ILE A 440 -0.68 18.69 9.64
C ILE A 440 -0.89 18.38 11.12
N LEU A 441 0.13 17.84 11.80
CA LEU A 441 0.03 17.53 13.22
C LEU A 441 -0.11 18.79 14.08
N PHE A 442 0.53 19.89 13.70
CA PHE A 442 0.36 21.20 14.33
C PHE A 442 -1.08 21.70 14.21
N LEU A 443 -1.69 21.62 13.02
CA LEU A 443 -3.09 22.00 12.83
C LEU A 443 -4.04 21.12 13.65
N ALA A 444 -3.80 19.81 13.68
CA ALA A 444 -4.57 18.89 14.52
C ALA A 444 -4.39 19.18 16.01
N PHE A 445 -3.17 19.48 16.45
CA PHE A 445 -2.84 19.91 17.81
C PHE A 445 -3.56 21.21 18.20
N ALA A 446 -3.54 22.22 17.33
CA ALA A 446 -4.24 23.48 17.55
C ALA A 446 -5.76 23.27 17.69
N GLY A 447 -6.35 22.47 16.79
CA GLY A 447 -7.76 22.08 16.88
C GLY A 447 -8.08 21.34 18.18
N GLN A 448 -7.22 20.42 18.61
CA GLN A 448 -7.39 19.69 19.86
C GLN A 448 -7.25 20.59 21.09
N ILE A 449 -6.33 21.56 21.09
CA ILE A 449 -6.21 22.58 22.14
C ILE A 449 -7.52 23.36 22.27
N VAL A 450 -8.08 23.82 21.16
CA VAL A 450 -9.34 24.59 21.17
C VAL A 450 -10.47 23.77 21.78
N LEU A 451 -10.60 22.49 21.40
CA LEU A 451 -11.59 21.60 21.99
C LEU A 451 -11.34 21.32 23.49
N ASN A 452 -10.09 21.18 23.89
CA ASN A 452 -9.73 21.02 25.30
C ASN A 452 -10.11 22.27 26.12
N MET A 453 -9.93 23.47 25.56
CA MET A 453 -10.34 24.73 26.20
C MET A 453 -11.86 24.79 26.42
N PHE A 454 -12.67 24.46 25.40
CA PHE A 454 -14.14 24.42 25.54
C PHE A 454 -14.62 23.41 26.58
N ARG A 455 -13.81 22.40 26.87
CA ARG A 455 -14.13 21.33 27.83
C ARG A 455 -13.41 21.46 29.17
N HIS A 456 -12.68 22.55 29.40
CA HIS A 456 -11.89 22.77 30.62
C HIS A 456 -10.91 21.62 30.94
N ARG A 457 -10.31 21.01 29.91
CA ARG A 457 -9.30 19.95 30.03
C ARG A 457 -7.89 20.55 30.03
N ASP A 458 -6.97 19.87 30.72
CA ASP A 458 -5.56 20.26 30.73
C ASP A 458 -4.89 19.85 29.41
N SER A 459 -4.35 20.83 28.68
CA SER A 459 -3.63 20.60 27.42
C SER A 459 -2.13 20.37 27.63
N LEU A 460 -1.63 20.41 28.87
CA LEU A 460 -0.21 20.27 29.15
C LEU A 460 0.38 18.90 28.75
N PRO A 461 -0.28 17.74 28.98
CA PRO A 461 0.25 16.45 28.51
C PRO A 461 0.39 16.39 26.98
N LEU A 462 -0.63 16.88 26.27
CA LEU A 462 -0.63 16.92 24.80
C LEU A 462 0.44 17.87 24.26
N THR A 463 0.57 19.05 24.87
CA THR A 463 1.61 20.03 24.55
C THR A 463 2.99 19.44 24.80
N SER A 464 3.18 18.73 25.91
CA SER A 464 4.45 18.09 26.26
C SER A 464 4.85 17.04 25.23
N ALA A 465 3.92 16.17 24.81
CA ALA A 465 4.18 15.19 23.77
C ALA A 465 4.46 15.83 22.40
N ALA A 466 3.70 16.87 22.03
CA ALA A 466 3.91 17.61 20.78
C ALA A 466 5.29 18.29 20.74
N LEU A 467 5.69 18.94 21.82
CA LEU A 467 7.00 19.55 21.93
C LEU A 467 8.12 18.50 21.92
N GLN A 468 7.96 17.36 22.60
CA GLN A 468 8.94 16.27 22.55
C GLN A 468 9.15 15.77 21.11
N MET A 469 8.06 15.55 20.38
CA MET A 469 8.10 15.15 18.97
C MET A 469 8.80 16.21 18.12
N LEU A 470 8.39 17.47 18.22
CA LEU A 470 8.94 18.56 17.42
C LEU A 470 10.41 18.87 17.75
N LEU A 471 10.80 18.81 19.03
CA LEU A 471 12.19 18.98 19.45
C LEU A 471 13.09 17.90 18.84
N THR A 472 12.63 16.66 18.84
CA THR A 472 13.37 15.55 18.23
C THR A 472 13.47 15.73 16.71
N ALA A 473 12.37 16.11 16.06
CA ALA A 473 12.32 16.42 14.63
C ALA A 473 13.15 17.66 14.25
N PHE A 474 13.45 18.54 15.21
CA PHE A 474 14.24 19.74 15.00
C PHE A 474 15.74 19.49 15.21
N VAL A 475 16.12 18.87 16.32
CA VAL A 475 17.53 18.76 16.74
C VAL A 475 18.32 17.82 15.84
N ILE A 476 17.75 16.67 15.46
CA ILE A 476 18.46 15.65 14.67
C ILE A 476 18.88 16.16 13.28
N PRO A 477 18.01 16.80 12.48
CA PRO A 477 18.41 17.30 11.15
C PRO A 477 19.21 18.61 11.20
N LEU A 478 19.18 19.34 12.30
CA LEU A 478 19.79 20.68 12.42
C LEU A 478 21.23 20.77 11.90
N PRO A 479 22.15 19.82 12.16
CA PRO A 479 23.54 19.93 11.68
C PRO A 479 23.64 20.04 10.15
N PHE A 480 22.79 19.35 9.39
CA PHE A 480 22.77 19.43 7.92
C PHE A 480 22.27 20.80 7.46
N TYR A 481 21.13 21.24 7.99
CA TYR A 481 20.52 22.52 7.61
C TYR A 481 21.33 23.75 8.05
N ASN A 482 22.14 23.61 9.11
CA ASN A 482 23.02 24.65 9.64
C ASN A 482 24.40 24.69 8.95
N TRP A 483 24.69 23.79 8.00
CA TRP A 483 25.98 23.83 7.31
C TRP A 483 26.10 25.14 6.49
N PRO A 484 27.11 25.99 6.74
CA PRO A 484 27.11 27.37 6.26
C PRO A 484 27.01 27.54 4.74
N GLY A 485 27.59 26.64 3.95
CA GLY A 485 27.54 26.78 2.48
C GLY A 485 26.20 26.36 1.85
N LEU A 486 25.26 25.77 2.61
CA LEU A 486 23.94 25.35 2.11
C LEU A 486 22.92 26.49 2.24
N ASN A 487 23.11 27.39 3.21
CA ASN A 487 22.18 28.50 3.52
C ASN A 487 20.72 28.06 3.74
N LEU A 488 20.47 26.82 4.19
CA LEU A 488 19.12 26.25 4.29
C LEU A 488 18.41 26.52 5.64
N LEU A 489 19.11 26.98 6.67
CA LEU A 489 18.53 27.17 8.01
C LEU A 489 17.40 28.21 8.03
N PHE A 490 17.62 29.34 7.36
CA PHE A 490 16.66 30.45 7.26
C PHE A 490 15.99 30.54 5.89
N ASP A 491 16.16 29.51 5.05
CA ASP A 491 15.55 29.47 3.74
C ASP A 491 14.06 29.07 3.82
N PRO A 492 13.15 29.75 3.10
CA PRO A 492 11.73 29.42 3.00
C PRO A 492 11.44 27.96 2.63
N SER A 493 12.26 27.39 1.74
CA SER A 493 12.16 26.01 1.26
C SER A 493 12.97 25.02 2.12
N GLY A 494 13.71 25.53 3.11
CA GLY A 494 14.59 24.78 4.00
C GLY A 494 13.97 24.59 5.39
N PHE A 495 14.73 24.95 6.43
CA PHE A 495 14.38 24.66 7.81
C PHE A 495 13.48 25.70 8.48
N GLN A 496 13.32 26.87 7.86
CA GLN A 496 12.63 28.01 8.41
C GLN A 496 11.19 27.72 8.87
N PRO A 497 10.35 26.96 8.12
CA PRO A 497 9.00 26.63 8.57
C PRO A 497 8.93 25.90 9.92
N MET A 498 9.95 25.13 10.29
CA MET A 498 9.98 24.43 11.58
C MET A 498 10.07 25.39 12.77
N PHE A 499 10.74 26.53 12.62
CA PHE A 499 10.77 27.56 13.66
C PHE A 499 9.37 28.11 13.93
N TYR A 500 8.57 28.30 12.88
CA TYR A 500 7.17 28.73 13.04
C TYR A 500 6.33 27.65 13.70
N ILE A 501 6.42 26.40 13.26
CA ILE A 501 5.65 25.30 13.84
C ILE A 501 5.96 25.16 15.33
N ILE A 502 7.24 25.19 15.72
CA ILE A 502 7.64 25.11 17.12
C ILE A 502 7.23 26.36 17.89
N GLY A 503 7.48 27.55 17.35
CA GLY A 503 7.14 28.82 17.99
C GLY A 503 5.64 28.94 18.27
N PHE A 504 4.80 28.61 17.28
CA PHE A 504 3.34 28.59 17.45
C PHE A 504 2.87 27.48 18.38
N THR A 505 3.52 26.31 18.36
CA THR A 505 3.21 25.21 19.31
C THR A 505 3.52 25.64 20.75
N ILE A 506 4.66 26.28 20.99
CA ILE A 506 5.05 26.82 22.30
C ILE A 506 4.06 27.91 22.72
N ALA A 507 3.73 28.85 21.84
CA ALA A 507 2.81 29.94 22.14
C ALA A 507 1.41 29.42 22.51
N LEU A 508 0.81 28.56 21.67
CA LEU A 508 -0.50 27.96 21.92
C LEU A 508 -0.49 27.05 23.15
N GLY A 509 0.56 26.23 23.30
CA GLY A 509 0.75 25.34 24.42
C GLY A 509 0.90 26.08 25.75
N TRP A 510 1.67 27.17 25.75
CA TRP A 510 1.85 28.04 26.91
C TRP A 510 0.56 28.73 27.29
N VAL A 511 -0.12 29.42 26.35
CA VAL A 511 -1.37 30.12 26.65
C VAL A 511 -2.44 29.15 27.17
N SER A 512 -2.63 28.02 26.49
CA SER A 512 -3.67 27.05 26.87
C SER A 512 -3.39 26.34 28.20
N SER A 513 -2.11 26.09 28.53
CA SER A 513 -1.74 25.36 29.76
C SER A 513 -1.56 26.28 30.97
N ALA A 514 -0.96 27.46 30.78
CA ALA A 514 -0.68 28.43 31.84
C ALA A 514 -1.93 29.16 32.32
N PHE A 515 -2.89 29.42 31.42
CA PHE A 515 -4.13 30.12 31.76
C PHE A 515 -5.35 29.19 31.79
N ARG A 516 -5.14 27.88 31.91
CA ARG A 516 -6.21 26.85 31.84
C ARG A 516 -7.36 27.04 32.83
N ASP A 517 -7.12 27.70 33.98
CA ASP A 517 -8.12 27.92 35.03
C ASP A 517 -8.93 29.22 34.82
N LYS A 518 -8.62 30.00 33.78
CA LYS A 518 -9.34 31.23 33.41
C LYS A 518 -10.51 30.90 32.46
N PRO A 519 -11.53 31.78 32.35
CA PRO A 519 -12.60 31.63 31.36
C PRO A 519 -12.03 31.37 29.96
N TRP A 520 -12.54 30.34 29.28
CA TRP A 520 -12.00 29.87 28.00
C TRP A 520 -11.98 30.97 26.93
N LEU A 521 -12.94 31.91 26.96
CA LEU A 521 -12.98 33.07 26.05
C LEU A 521 -11.78 33.99 26.23
N LEU A 522 -11.31 34.19 27.47
CA LEU A 522 -10.12 35.00 27.75
C LEU A 522 -8.86 34.28 27.28
N VAL A 523 -8.76 32.97 27.51
CA VAL A 523 -7.63 32.16 27.05
C VAL A 523 -7.56 32.17 25.52
N LEU A 524 -8.68 31.91 24.85
CA LEU A 524 -8.78 31.96 23.39
C LEU A 524 -8.48 33.37 22.87
N GLY A 525 -9.07 34.42 23.46
CA GLY A 525 -8.80 35.81 23.09
C GLY A 525 -7.34 36.20 23.24
N SER A 526 -6.70 35.81 24.35
CA SER A 526 -5.27 36.05 24.56
C SER A 526 -4.38 35.28 23.59
N GLY A 527 -4.74 34.03 23.26
CA GLY A 527 -4.06 33.23 22.26
C GLY A 527 -4.19 33.82 20.86
N THR A 528 -5.40 34.21 20.47
CA THR A 528 -5.65 34.89 19.18
C THR A 528 -4.93 36.22 19.09
N LEU A 529 -4.87 37.00 20.17
CA LEU A 529 -4.15 38.28 20.20
C LEU A 529 -2.63 38.07 20.12
N LEU A 530 -2.08 37.07 20.81
CA LEU A 530 -0.66 36.71 20.72
C LEU A 530 -0.29 36.26 19.31
N LEU A 531 -1.04 35.31 18.74
CA LEU A 531 -0.82 34.80 17.38
C LEU A 531 -1.03 35.90 16.34
N GLY A 532 -2.10 36.68 16.47
CA GLY A 532 -2.41 37.80 15.59
C GLY A 532 -1.35 38.89 15.66
N GLY A 533 -0.79 39.17 16.85
CA GLY A 533 0.34 40.07 17.01
C GLY A 533 1.60 39.59 16.31
N ILE A 534 1.94 38.30 16.45
CA ILE A 534 3.07 37.70 15.71
C ILE A 534 2.85 37.81 14.20
N LEU A 535 1.66 37.44 13.71
CA LEU A 535 1.33 37.53 12.28
C LEU A 535 1.33 38.97 11.77
N ALA A 536 0.84 39.93 12.55
CA ALA A 536 0.88 41.35 12.19
C ALA A 536 2.31 41.87 12.10
N ILE A 537 3.20 41.46 13.01
CA ILE A 537 4.63 41.79 12.93
C ILE A 537 5.24 41.21 11.66
N LEU A 538 4.97 39.93 11.34
CA LEU A 538 5.47 39.30 10.11
C LEU A 538 4.95 40.00 8.85
N TYR A 539 3.68 40.44 8.85
CA TYR A 539 3.10 41.22 7.76
C TYR A 539 3.78 42.58 7.60
N VAL A 540 3.99 43.31 8.69
CA VAL A 540 4.67 44.62 8.69
C VAL A 540 6.12 44.47 8.21
N LEU A 541 6.84 43.45 8.68
CA LEU A 541 8.21 43.18 8.23
C LEU A 541 8.27 42.84 6.74
N GLN A 542 7.27 42.14 6.20
CA GLN A 542 7.17 41.88 4.77
C GLN A 542 6.82 43.14 3.99
N TYR A 543 5.88 43.96 4.49
CA TYR A 543 5.49 45.23 3.86
C TYR A 543 6.68 46.19 3.68
N TYR A 544 7.61 46.19 4.65
CA TYR A 544 8.85 46.97 4.57
C TYR A 544 10.01 46.23 3.86
N GLU A 545 9.75 45.09 3.23
CA GLU A 545 10.75 44.27 2.50
C GLU A 545 11.95 43.83 3.36
N ILE A 546 11.80 43.83 4.69
CA ILE A 546 12.84 43.43 5.65
C ILE A 546 12.88 41.90 5.75
N TYR A 547 11.71 41.25 5.79
CA TYR A 547 11.60 39.82 5.98
C TYR A 547 10.30 39.23 5.43
N ASN A 548 10.41 38.23 4.55
CA ASN A 548 9.27 37.59 3.86
C ASN A 548 8.56 36.51 4.69
N GLY A 549 8.48 36.70 6.02
CA GLY A 549 7.91 35.74 6.97
C GLY A 549 6.45 35.38 6.70
N TRP A 550 5.67 36.34 6.21
CA TRP A 550 4.24 36.16 5.97
C TRP A 550 3.97 35.30 4.73
N ASP A 551 4.66 35.55 3.61
CA ASP A 551 4.54 34.73 2.41
C ASP A 551 4.94 33.27 2.66
N ILE A 552 5.96 33.01 3.49
CA ILE A 552 6.36 31.63 3.83
C ILE A 552 5.20 30.84 4.42
N LEU A 553 4.44 31.44 5.32
CA LEU A 553 3.31 30.79 6.02
C LEU A 553 2.09 30.61 5.12
N PHE A 554 1.74 31.61 4.31
CA PHE A 554 0.48 31.61 3.55
C PHE A 554 0.63 31.13 2.10
N THR A 555 1.83 31.21 1.52
CA THR A 555 2.11 30.67 0.18
C THR A 555 2.72 29.27 0.23
N GLY A 556 2.99 28.74 1.43
CA GLY A 556 3.64 27.45 1.62
C GLY A 556 5.06 27.42 1.04
N GLY A 557 5.80 28.53 1.14
CA GLY A 557 7.11 28.69 0.50
C GLY A 557 7.03 28.69 -1.03
N PHE A 558 6.07 29.43 -1.60
CA PHE A 558 5.78 29.54 -3.04
C PHE A 558 5.08 28.35 -3.71
N TYR A 559 4.74 27.28 -2.99
CA TYR A 559 3.98 26.15 -3.56
C TYR A 559 2.52 26.51 -3.90
N PHE A 560 1.91 27.44 -3.17
CA PHE A 560 0.54 27.92 -3.39
C PHE A 560 0.50 29.28 -4.12
N SER A 561 1.66 29.88 -4.37
CA SER A 561 1.84 31.15 -5.07
C SER A 561 2.51 30.90 -6.42
N LYS A 562 1.75 30.98 -7.51
CA LYS A 562 2.23 30.60 -8.85
C LYS A 562 3.17 31.68 -9.43
N ASN A 563 4.47 31.47 -9.33
CA ASN A 563 5.47 32.22 -10.12
C ASN A 563 5.49 31.74 -11.58
N LYS A 564 5.87 32.59 -12.56
CA LYS A 564 5.87 32.24 -13.99
C LYS A 564 6.64 30.95 -14.33
N ILE A 565 7.76 30.69 -13.65
CA ILE A 565 8.57 29.46 -13.79
C ILE A 565 7.90 28.26 -13.12
N PHE A 566 7.24 28.46 -11.98
CA PHE A 566 6.49 27.38 -11.31
C PHE A 566 5.22 27.01 -12.10
N GLY A 567 4.67 27.97 -12.85
CA GLY A 567 3.54 27.80 -13.75
C GLY A 567 3.80 26.88 -14.95
N THR A 568 5.06 26.70 -15.35
CA THR A 568 5.42 25.80 -16.47
C THR A 568 5.60 24.34 -16.03
N ILE A 569 5.61 24.05 -14.72
CA ILE A 569 5.74 22.69 -14.20
C ILE A 569 4.34 22.06 -14.14
N GLY A 570 4.13 20.96 -14.86
CA GLY A 570 2.84 20.27 -14.93
C GLY A 570 2.31 19.81 -13.56
N GLU A 571 3.19 19.30 -12.70
CA GLU A 571 2.84 18.80 -11.36
C GLU A 571 2.41 19.91 -10.38
N ALA A 572 2.82 21.15 -10.63
CA ALA A 572 2.44 22.31 -9.82
C ALA A 572 1.02 22.81 -10.13
N GLN A 573 0.42 22.35 -11.22
CA GLN A 573 -0.94 22.73 -11.60
C GLN A 573 -1.98 21.93 -10.82
N ALA A 574 -3.16 22.54 -10.65
CA ALA A 574 -4.30 21.85 -10.09
C ALA A 574 -4.68 20.68 -11.03
N PRO A 575 -4.74 19.45 -10.53
CA PRO A 575 -5.02 18.28 -11.34
C PRO A 575 -6.48 18.32 -11.82
N SER A 576 -6.77 17.62 -12.92
CA SER A 576 -8.16 17.40 -13.31
C SER A 576 -8.87 16.56 -12.24
N ARG A 577 -10.17 16.80 -12.06
CA ARG A 577 -10.98 16.06 -11.08
C ARG A 577 -10.97 14.56 -11.37
N GLY A 578 -10.96 14.18 -12.64
CA GLY A 578 -10.86 12.79 -13.08
C GLY A 578 -9.60 12.11 -12.58
N VAL A 579 -8.43 12.75 -12.76
CA VAL A 579 -7.14 12.23 -12.27
C VAL A 579 -7.17 12.09 -10.75
N LEU A 580 -7.65 13.11 -10.03
CA LEU A 580 -7.69 13.08 -8.55
C LEU A 580 -8.53 11.92 -8.02
N PHE A 581 -9.73 11.69 -8.58
CA PHE A 581 -10.57 10.56 -8.16
C PHE A 581 -10.04 9.21 -8.65
N ALA A 582 -9.42 9.15 -9.83
CA ALA A 582 -8.81 7.92 -10.34
C ALA A 582 -7.62 7.48 -9.47
N SER A 583 -6.81 8.42 -8.98
CA SER A 583 -5.64 8.14 -8.15
C SER A 583 -5.95 7.48 -6.79
N TYR A 584 -7.13 7.74 -6.22
CA TYR A 584 -7.54 7.16 -4.92
C TYR A 584 -8.68 6.14 -5.01
N GLY A 585 -9.38 6.10 -6.15
CA GLY A 585 -10.71 5.49 -6.26
C GLY A 585 -11.85 6.45 -5.91
N PRO A 586 -12.81 6.76 -6.81
CA PRO A 586 -13.92 7.67 -6.53
C PRO A 586 -14.73 7.26 -5.30
N ILE A 587 -15.08 5.98 -5.19
CA ILE A 587 -15.87 5.46 -4.07
C ILE A 587 -15.09 5.61 -2.75
N VAL A 588 -13.81 5.24 -2.75
CA VAL A 588 -12.95 5.32 -1.56
C VAL A 588 -12.75 6.78 -1.14
N SER A 589 -12.56 7.69 -2.09
CA SER A 589 -12.45 9.13 -1.84
C SER A 589 -13.71 9.69 -1.15
N LEU A 590 -14.89 9.34 -1.66
CA LEU A 590 -16.16 9.79 -1.10
C LEU A 590 -16.39 9.22 0.30
N ILE A 591 -16.09 7.93 0.50
CA ILE A 591 -16.14 7.28 1.82
C ILE A 591 -15.15 7.93 2.77
N ALA A 592 -13.92 8.23 2.33
CA ALA A 592 -12.88 8.82 3.15
C ALA A 592 -13.27 10.23 3.63
N VAL A 593 -13.72 11.11 2.73
CA VAL A 593 -14.16 12.48 3.08
C VAL A 593 -15.41 12.44 3.97
N GLY A 594 -16.40 11.61 3.65
CA GLY A 594 -17.60 11.45 4.48
C GLY A 594 -17.27 10.90 5.87
N CYS A 595 -16.39 9.90 5.94
CA CYS A 595 -15.92 9.34 7.20
C CYS A 595 -15.07 10.34 7.99
N ALA A 596 -14.25 11.16 7.34
CA ALA A 596 -13.47 12.21 7.98
C ALA A 596 -14.36 13.21 8.74
N LEU A 597 -15.45 13.68 8.12
CA LEU A 597 -16.43 14.55 8.78
C LEU A 597 -17.09 13.86 9.98
N LEU A 598 -17.44 12.58 9.83
CA LEU A 598 -18.00 11.78 10.92
C LEU A 598 -16.99 11.57 12.06
N LEU A 599 -15.72 11.34 11.76
CA LEU A 599 -14.64 11.17 12.73
C LEU A 599 -14.32 12.48 13.45
N MET A 600 -14.34 13.62 12.76
CA MET A 600 -14.25 14.93 13.39
C MET A 600 -15.41 15.17 14.34
N TRP A 601 -16.64 14.90 13.91
CA TRP A 601 -17.82 15.04 14.76
C TRP A 601 -17.76 14.10 15.97
N ARG A 602 -17.35 12.84 15.77
CA ARG A 602 -17.17 11.86 16.86
C ARG A 602 -16.03 12.24 17.79
N GLY A 603 -14.89 12.70 17.29
CA GLY A 603 -13.78 13.19 18.13
C GLY A 603 -14.19 14.42 18.95
N ALA A 604 -14.95 15.33 18.32
CA ALA A 604 -15.55 16.50 18.95
C ALA A 604 -16.71 16.19 19.90
N ARG A 605 -17.25 14.96 19.96
CA ARG A 605 -18.27 14.56 20.96
C ARG A 605 -17.82 13.51 21.97
N ARG A 606 -17.00 12.53 21.57
CA ARG A 606 -16.62 11.33 22.36
C ARG A 606 -15.19 11.36 22.87
N GLU A 607 -14.53 12.51 22.78
CA GLU A 607 -13.16 12.74 23.28
C GLU A 607 -12.08 11.81 22.68
N GLN A 608 -12.30 11.28 21.47
CA GLN A 608 -11.32 10.46 20.76
C GLN A 608 -10.38 11.35 19.94
N GLN A 609 -9.21 11.67 20.51
CA GLN A 609 -8.19 12.52 19.87
C GLN A 609 -7.69 11.93 18.54
N SER A 610 -7.50 10.61 18.49
CA SER A 610 -7.08 9.91 17.27
C SER A 610 -8.11 10.02 16.14
N SER A 611 -9.42 9.94 16.45
CA SER A 611 -10.48 10.17 15.46
C SER A 611 -10.48 11.61 14.92
N LEU A 612 -10.27 12.60 15.78
CA LEU A 612 -10.19 14.00 15.34
C LEU A 612 -8.99 14.24 14.41
N LEU A 613 -7.83 13.72 14.80
CA LEU A 613 -6.60 13.81 14.01
C LEU A 613 -6.79 13.23 12.60
N LEU A 614 -7.32 12.00 12.50
CA LEU A 614 -7.52 11.36 11.20
C LEU A 614 -8.51 12.12 10.31
N GLY A 615 -9.57 12.68 10.90
CA GLY A 615 -10.52 13.51 10.16
C GLY A 615 -9.90 14.80 9.63
N LEU A 616 -9.11 15.51 10.45
CA LEU A 616 -8.37 16.69 10.02
C LEU A 616 -7.32 16.37 8.95
N TRP A 617 -6.62 15.24 9.10
CA TRP A 617 -5.60 14.80 8.14
C TRP A 617 -6.18 14.66 6.74
N VAL A 618 -7.33 13.99 6.59
CA VAL A 618 -7.99 13.83 5.28
C VAL A 618 -8.42 15.17 4.71
N LEU A 619 -9.03 16.06 5.49
CA LEU A 619 -9.50 17.35 4.96
C LEU A 619 -8.35 18.23 4.47
N ILE A 620 -7.26 18.31 5.25
CA ILE A 620 -6.07 19.08 4.87
C ILE A 620 -5.42 18.46 3.64
N ALA A 621 -5.22 17.14 3.64
CA ALA A 621 -4.63 16.43 2.52
C ALA A 621 -5.46 16.57 1.23
N THR A 622 -6.80 16.49 1.33
CA THR A 622 -7.71 16.69 0.20
C THR A 622 -7.58 18.09 -0.39
N TYR A 623 -7.57 19.12 0.46
CA TYR A 623 -7.39 20.51 0.02
C TYR A 623 -6.06 20.71 -0.71
N MET A 624 -4.98 20.12 -0.19
CA MET A 624 -3.66 20.22 -0.82
C MET A 624 -3.61 19.50 -2.17
N ALA A 625 -4.11 18.26 -2.26
CA ALA A 625 -4.17 17.50 -3.51
C ALA A 625 -5.06 18.18 -4.56
N TRP A 626 -6.11 18.89 -4.13
CA TRP A 626 -6.94 19.68 -5.03
C TRP A 626 -6.21 20.91 -5.58
N SER A 627 -5.25 21.44 -4.82
CA SER A 627 -4.53 22.67 -5.17
C SER A 627 -3.38 22.41 -6.13
N ALA A 628 -2.66 21.29 -5.99
CA ALA A 628 -1.56 20.92 -6.89
C ALA A 628 -1.44 19.39 -7.05
N GLY A 629 -1.15 18.95 -8.28
CA GLY A 629 -1.04 17.53 -8.64
C GLY A 629 0.06 16.80 -7.86
N ARG A 630 1.15 17.51 -7.52
CA ARG A 630 2.22 16.99 -6.67
C ARG A 630 1.74 16.52 -5.29
N PHE A 631 0.64 17.03 -4.76
CA PHE A 631 0.14 16.60 -3.45
C PHE A 631 -0.81 15.40 -3.51
N ILE A 632 -1.09 14.85 -4.71
CA ILE A 632 -1.92 13.65 -4.85
C ILE A 632 -1.30 12.49 -4.05
N PHE A 633 -0.03 12.18 -4.30
CA PHE A 633 0.64 11.07 -3.61
C PHE A 633 0.69 11.29 -2.09
N ASN A 634 0.85 12.54 -1.62
CA ASN A 634 0.81 12.90 -0.19
C ASN A 634 -0.54 12.62 0.48
N ALA A 635 -1.64 12.75 -0.26
CA ALA A 635 -2.98 12.51 0.27
C ALA A 635 -3.38 11.03 0.26
N THR A 636 -2.73 10.21 -0.57
CA THR A 636 -2.99 8.77 -0.72
C THR A 636 -3.01 8.00 0.62
N PRO A 637 -2.04 8.18 1.54
CA PRO A 637 -2.08 7.51 2.84
C PRO A 637 -3.29 7.88 3.71
N ALA A 638 -3.69 9.16 3.71
CA ALA A 638 -4.84 9.64 4.46
C ALA A 638 -6.14 9.03 3.93
N MET A 639 -6.28 9.01 2.60
CA MET A 639 -7.44 8.43 1.90
C MET A 639 -7.53 6.92 2.15
N ALA A 640 -6.42 6.19 2.10
CA ALA A 640 -6.40 4.75 2.37
C ALA A 640 -6.81 4.42 3.81
N VAL A 641 -6.28 5.13 4.81
CA VAL A 641 -6.58 4.87 6.24
C VAL A 641 -8.05 5.18 6.55
N VAL A 642 -8.53 6.37 6.20
CA VAL A 642 -9.89 6.79 6.55
C VAL A 642 -10.93 6.15 5.63
N GLY A 643 -10.60 5.90 4.37
CA GLY A 643 -11.40 5.09 3.46
C GLY A 643 -11.57 3.66 3.97
N GLY A 644 -10.47 3.02 4.42
CA GLY A 644 -10.50 1.69 5.02
C GLY A 644 -11.29 1.64 6.33
N LEU A 645 -11.17 2.67 7.18
CA LEU A 645 -12.00 2.85 8.38
C LEU A 645 -13.49 2.97 8.01
N GLY A 646 -13.82 3.80 7.02
CA GLY A 646 -15.19 3.99 6.55
C GLY A 646 -15.81 2.69 6.03
N ILE A 647 -15.07 1.95 5.19
CA ILE A 647 -15.49 0.63 4.70
C ILE A 647 -15.70 -0.34 5.87
N ALA A 648 -14.78 -0.40 6.84
CA ALA A 648 -14.92 -1.28 8.00
C ALA A 648 -16.11 -0.88 8.91
N MET A 649 -16.41 0.41 9.03
CA MET A 649 -17.58 0.92 9.74
C MET A 649 -18.88 0.52 9.03
N LEU A 650 -18.93 0.63 7.71
CA LEU A 650 -20.06 0.18 6.89
C LEU A 650 -20.24 -1.34 6.98
N TRP A 651 -19.15 -2.11 6.94
CA TRP A 651 -19.17 -3.57 7.13
C TRP A 651 -19.77 -3.96 8.48
N LYS A 652 -19.37 -3.27 9.56
CA LYS A 652 -19.93 -3.49 10.90
C LYS A 652 -21.41 -3.09 10.97
N ALA A 653 -21.79 -1.97 10.35
CA ALA A 653 -23.16 -1.48 10.32
C ALA A 653 -24.11 -2.40 9.53
N ALA A 654 -23.63 -3.04 8.46
CA ALA A 654 -24.41 -4.00 7.66
C ALA A 654 -24.79 -5.28 8.43
N ASN A 655 -24.10 -5.59 9.54
CA ASN A 655 -24.37 -6.75 10.40
C ASN A 655 -24.43 -8.09 9.64
N PHE A 656 -23.32 -8.44 8.97
CA PHE A 656 -23.15 -9.74 8.28
C PHE A 656 -23.43 -10.95 9.17
N SER A 657 -23.15 -10.86 10.47
CA SER A 657 -23.51 -11.89 11.46
C SER A 657 -25.02 -12.09 11.58
N GLY A 658 -25.78 -11.00 11.56
CA GLY A 658 -27.25 -11.01 11.56
C GLY A 658 -27.80 -11.64 10.29
N PHE A 659 -27.27 -11.24 9.13
CA PHE A 659 -27.60 -11.84 7.84
C PHE A 659 -27.35 -13.35 7.83
N ALA A 660 -26.16 -13.79 8.26
CA ALA A 660 -25.83 -15.22 8.31
C ALA A 660 -26.74 -15.99 9.29
N LYS A 661 -27.12 -15.38 10.42
CA LYS A 661 -28.05 -16.00 11.38
C LYS A 661 -29.46 -16.12 10.80
N GLU A 662 -29.96 -15.10 10.11
CA GLU A 662 -31.26 -15.15 9.46
C GLU A 662 -31.28 -16.15 8.32
N TRP A 663 -30.25 -16.15 7.48
CA TRP A 663 -30.06 -17.13 6.41
C TRP A 663 -30.11 -18.57 6.95
N ARG A 664 -29.44 -18.83 8.08
CA ARG A 664 -29.52 -20.15 8.76
C ARG A 664 -30.92 -20.47 9.28
N ARG A 665 -31.63 -19.50 9.87
CA ARG A 665 -33.00 -19.66 10.40
C ARG A 665 -34.02 -19.92 9.32
N SER A 666 -33.88 -19.28 8.17
CA SER A 666 -34.77 -19.46 7.01
C SER A 666 -34.56 -20.79 6.28
N GLY A 667 -33.55 -21.59 6.67
CA GLY A 667 -33.34 -22.96 6.23
C GLY A 667 -32.05 -23.15 5.43
N ILE A 668 -31.25 -24.12 5.86
CA ILE A 668 -29.97 -24.52 5.22
C ILE A 668 -29.86 -26.03 4.92
N GLY A 669 -30.96 -26.77 5.08
CA GLY A 669 -30.97 -28.24 5.01
C GLY A 669 -30.74 -28.82 3.62
N THR A 670 -31.18 -28.12 2.56
CA THR A 670 -31.04 -28.55 1.16
C THR A 670 -30.51 -27.42 0.28
N PRO A 671 -29.86 -27.69 -0.87
CA PRO A 671 -29.39 -26.64 -1.77
C PRO A 671 -30.50 -25.65 -2.20
N ARG A 672 -31.70 -26.17 -2.51
CA ARG A 672 -32.87 -25.34 -2.87
C ARG A 672 -33.33 -24.44 -1.73
N THR A 673 -33.32 -24.94 -0.49
CA THR A 673 -33.68 -24.12 0.68
C THR A 673 -32.62 -23.09 0.99
N ARG A 674 -31.32 -23.41 0.85
CA ARG A 674 -30.21 -22.45 0.99
C ARG A 674 -30.30 -21.27 0.02
N PHE A 675 -30.68 -21.53 -1.24
CA PHE A 675 -30.85 -20.46 -2.23
C PHE A 675 -32.09 -19.63 -1.92
N LYS A 676 -33.23 -20.28 -1.65
CA LYS A 676 -34.48 -19.58 -1.28
C LYS A 676 -34.35 -18.77 0.01
N SER A 677 -33.52 -19.20 0.97
CA SER A 677 -33.30 -18.50 2.25
C SER A 677 -32.45 -17.25 2.13
N VAL A 678 -31.73 -17.05 1.02
CA VAL A 678 -31.02 -15.78 0.73
C VAL A 678 -32.01 -14.64 0.63
N TRP A 679 -33.15 -14.84 -0.02
CA TRP A 679 -34.12 -13.77 -0.28
C TRP A 679 -34.75 -13.18 1.01
N PRO A 680 -35.27 -13.98 1.96
CA PRO A 680 -35.68 -13.49 3.28
C PRO A 680 -34.56 -12.79 4.05
N ALA A 681 -33.34 -13.35 4.03
CA ALA A 681 -32.18 -12.77 4.72
C ALA A 681 -31.79 -11.40 4.13
N THR A 682 -31.79 -11.29 2.80
CA THR A 682 -31.55 -10.05 2.07
C THR A 682 -32.64 -9.02 2.34
N LYS A 683 -33.92 -9.41 2.35
CA LYS A 683 -35.01 -8.47 2.70
C LYS A 683 -34.86 -7.90 4.11
N LYS A 684 -34.42 -8.72 5.06
CA LYS A 684 -34.21 -8.29 6.46
C LYS A 684 -32.94 -7.45 6.65
N HIS A 685 -31.90 -7.71 5.85
CA HIS A 685 -30.62 -7.03 5.89
C HIS A 685 -30.21 -6.57 4.49
N SER A 686 -30.97 -5.62 3.92
CA SER A 686 -30.79 -5.15 2.54
C SER A 686 -29.47 -4.42 2.30
N THR A 687 -28.83 -3.95 3.37
CA THR A 687 -27.53 -3.29 3.35
C THR A 687 -26.38 -4.22 2.98
N VAL A 688 -26.50 -5.53 3.25
CA VAL A 688 -25.46 -6.53 2.96
C VAL A 688 -25.19 -6.67 1.46
N PRO A 689 -26.18 -6.99 0.60
CA PRO A 689 -25.93 -7.11 -0.84
C PRO A 689 -25.52 -5.78 -1.48
N ALA A 690 -26.09 -4.65 -1.05
CA ALA A 690 -25.68 -3.33 -1.54
C ALA A 690 -24.20 -3.06 -1.22
N LEU A 691 -23.76 -3.37 0.01
CA LEU A 691 -22.34 -3.21 0.38
C LEU A 691 -21.44 -4.15 -0.41
N LEU A 692 -21.86 -5.40 -0.66
CA LEU A 692 -21.08 -6.34 -1.46
C LEU A 692 -20.87 -5.85 -2.90
N LEU A 693 -21.90 -5.26 -3.52
CA LEU A 693 -21.77 -4.64 -4.85
C LEU A 693 -20.80 -3.46 -4.83
N VAL A 694 -20.90 -2.58 -3.82
CA VAL A 694 -19.97 -1.45 -3.67
C VAL A 694 -18.54 -1.95 -3.46
N LEU A 695 -18.34 -2.98 -2.64
CA LEU A 695 -17.02 -3.57 -2.41
C LEU A 695 -16.46 -4.25 -3.64
N LEU A 696 -17.30 -4.91 -4.44
CA LEU A 696 -16.90 -5.48 -5.72
C LEU A 696 -16.39 -4.38 -6.66
N LEU A 697 -17.12 -3.26 -6.78
CA LEU A 697 -16.70 -2.10 -7.58
C LEU A 697 -15.40 -1.46 -7.08
N VAL A 698 -15.24 -1.35 -5.76
CA VAL A 698 -13.99 -0.85 -5.16
C VAL A 698 -12.83 -1.79 -5.45
N ALA A 699 -13.04 -3.10 -5.25
CA ALA A 699 -12.00 -4.10 -5.45
C ALA A 699 -11.59 -4.19 -6.92
N SER A 700 -12.55 -4.25 -7.85
CA SER A 700 -12.27 -4.28 -9.29
C SER A 700 -11.47 -3.06 -9.71
N GLN A 701 -11.90 -1.86 -9.33
CA GLN A 701 -11.23 -0.63 -9.70
C GLN A 701 -9.80 -0.51 -9.14
N HIS A 702 -9.61 -0.83 -7.85
CA HIS A 702 -8.26 -0.76 -7.26
C HIS A 702 -7.35 -1.80 -7.87
N THR A 703 -7.89 -2.97 -8.22
CA THR A 703 -7.09 -4.02 -8.87
C THR A 703 -6.67 -3.57 -10.27
N THR A 704 -7.60 -3.10 -11.09
CA THR A 704 -7.30 -2.68 -12.47
C THR A 704 -6.38 -1.46 -12.50
N TYR A 705 -6.77 -0.36 -11.85
CA TYR A 705 -5.97 0.88 -11.89
C TYR A 705 -4.67 0.74 -11.10
N GLY A 706 -4.66 -0.07 -10.04
CA GLY A 706 -3.47 -0.33 -9.25
C GLY A 706 -2.44 -1.11 -10.05
N ILE A 707 -2.85 -2.18 -10.75
CA ILE A 707 -1.97 -2.94 -11.63
C ILE A 707 -1.46 -2.07 -12.77
N ASP A 708 -2.36 -1.37 -13.47
CA ASP A 708 -2.03 -0.46 -14.58
C ASP A 708 -0.99 0.59 -14.17
N SER A 709 -1.14 1.21 -13.00
CA SER A 709 -0.18 2.19 -12.50
C SER A 709 1.22 1.63 -12.19
N GLY A 710 1.35 0.31 -12.08
CA GLY A 710 2.62 -0.39 -11.92
C GLY A 710 3.29 -0.74 -13.24
N ILE A 711 2.61 -0.60 -14.38
CA ILE A 711 3.14 -0.89 -15.71
C ILE A 711 3.79 0.40 -16.28
N PRO A 712 5.02 0.33 -16.81
CA PRO A 712 5.63 1.49 -17.46
C PRO A 712 4.78 1.99 -18.64
N ARG A 713 4.76 3.30 -18.85
CA ARG A 713 3.96 3.90 -19.94
C ARG A 713 4.58 3.57 -21.30
N GLY A 714 3.75 3.12 -22.24
CA GLY A 714 4.17 2.78 -23.60
C GLY A 714 4.62 1.34 -23.77
N GLU A 715 4.58 0.52 -22.70
CA GLU A 715 4.86 -0.91 -22.77
C GLU A 715 3.66 -1.70 -23.31
N PRO A 716 3.87 -2.68 -24.22
CA PRO A 716 2.83 -3.61 -24.68
C PRO A 716 2.19 -4.41 -23.53
N SER A 717 2.89 -4.56 -22.41
CA SER A 717 2.34 -5.26 -21.22
C SER A 717 1.04 -4.65 -20.71
N ALA A 718 0.79 -3.35 -20.92
CA ALA A 718 -0.47 -2.74 -20.54
C ALA A 718 -1.64 -3.28 -21.38
N THR A 719 -1.44 -3.37 -22.69
CA THR A 719 -2.45 -3.93 -23.60
C THR A 719 -2.67 -5.42 -23.38
N ASP A 720 -1.62 -6.17 -23.06
CA ASP A 720 -1.72 -7.60 -22.74
C ASP A 720 -2.57 -7.83 -21.48
N VAL A 721 -2.35 -7.04 -20.43
CA VAL A 721 -3.13 -7.13 -19.19
C VAL A 721 -4.59 -6.76 -19.43
N ASP A 722 -4.85 -5.71 -20.20
CA ASP A 722 -6.21 -5.30 -20.56
C ASP A 722 -6.94 -6.39 -21.38
N GLN A 723 -6.26 -6.99 -22.36
CA GLN A 723 -6.79 -8.10 -23.14
C GLN A 723 -7.12 -9.30 -22.25
N VAL A 724 -6.22 -9.70 -21.35
CA VAL A 724 -6.47 -10.78 -20.39
C VAL A 724 -7.68 -10.47 -19.52
N ILE A 725 -7.87 -9.22 -19.09
CA ILE A 725 -9.04 -8.79 -18.31
C ILE A 725 -10.33 -8.87 -19.15
N HIS A 726 -10.27 -8.44 -20.41
CA HIS A 726 -11.37 -8.53 -21.36
C HIS A 726 -11.80 -10.00 -21.58
N ASP A 727 -10.84 -10.91 -21.65
CA ASP A 727 -11.04 -12.34 -21.90
C ASP A 727 -11.44 -13.16 -20.65
N ILE A 728 -11.57 -12.54 -19.48
CA ILE A 728 -12.16 -13.20 -18.29
C ILE A 728 -13.62 -13.61 -18.55
N ALA A 729 -14.35 -12.85 -19.37
CA ALA A 729 -15.73 -13.14 -19.70
C ALA A 729 -15.83 -14.30 -20.73
N PRO A 730 -16.66 -15.32 -20.50
CA PRO A 730 -16.80 -16.43 -21.45
C PRO A 730 -17.23 -15.96 -22.84
N ASP A 731 -16.65 -16.52 -23.90
CA ASP A 731 -16.92 -16.13 -25.29
C ASP A 731 -18.40 -16.27 -25.67
N ILE A 732 -19.12 -17.23 -25.08
CA ILE A 732 -20.56 -17.38 -25.31
C ILE A 732 -21.39 -16.16 -24.87
N MET A 733 -20.87 -15.33 -23.95
CA MET A 733 -21.50 -14.07 -23.54
C MET A 733 -21.21 -12.94 -24.54
N ARG A 734 -20.13 -13.05 -25.31
CA ARG A 734 -19.74 -12.14 -26.40
C ARG A 734 -20.26 -12.58 -27.77
N LEU A 735 -20.70 -13.84 -27.88
CA LEU A 735 -21.23 -14.42 -29.11
C LEU A 735 -22.48 -13.68 -29.59
N GLU A 736 -22.41 -13.12 -30.79
CA GLU A 736 -23.54 -12.49 -31.45
C GLU A 736 -24.44 -13.56 -32.09
N ALA A 737 -25.49 -13.94 -31.39
CA ALA A 737 -26.50 -14.86 -31.89
C ALA A 737 -27.81 -14.11 -32.18
N LEU A 738 -28.33 -14.20 -33.41
CA LEU A 738 -29.58 -13.55 -33.82
C LEU A 738 -29.57 -12.01 -33.68
N GLY A 739 -28.41 -11.37 -33.75
CA GLY A 739 -28.24 -9.91 -33.59
C GLY A 739 -28.34 -9.43 -32.13
N LEU A 740 -28.22 -10.34 -31.17
CA LEU A 740 -28.19 -10.06 -29.74
C LEU A 740 -26.94 -10.69 -29.12
N SER A 741 -26.11 -9.87 -28.48
CA SER A 741 -25.02 -10.32 -27.62
C SER A 741 -25.21 -9.78 -26.21
N ILE A 742 -24.78 -10.52 -25.20
CA ILE A 742 -24.89 -10.11 -23.79
C ILE A 742 -23.78 -9.11 -23.44
N LEU A 743 -22.61 -9.27 -24.04
CA LEU A 743 -21.43 -8.41 -23.93
C LEU A 743 -20.99 -7.94 -25.33
N ASN A 744 -20.06 -6.99 -25.40
CA ASN A 744 -19.55 -6.53 -26.70
C ASN A 744 -18.94 -7.71 -27.48
N SER A 745 -19.34 -7.88 -28.74
CA SER A 745 -18.84 -8.94 -29.63
C SER A 745 -17.54 -8.55 -30.34
N ALA A 746 -17.13 -7.29 -30.25
CA ALA A 746 -15.86 -6.83 -30.80
C ALA A 746 -14.67 -7.38 -30.01
N ASP A 747 -13.61 -7.72 -30.73
CA ASP A 747 -12.31 -7.99 -30.13
C ASP A 747 -11.78 -6.72 -29.46
N TYR A 748 -11.00 -6.89 -28.38
CA TYR A 748 -10.41 -5.77 -27.66
C TYR A 748 -9.52 -4.97 -28.63
N ASN A 749 -9.84 -3.69 -28.80
CA ASN A 749 -9.04 -2.78 -29.60
C ASN A 749 -8.18 -1.89 -28.70
N PRO A 750 -6.84 -2.07 -28.69
CA PRO A 750 -5.93 -1.32 -27.83
C PRO A 750 -5.89 0.18 -28.16
N GLU A 751 -6.22 0.60 -29.39
CA GLU A 751 -6.24 2.02 -29.76
C GLU A 751 -7.49 2.76 -29.26
N SER A 752 -8.62 2.07 -29.14
CA SER A 752 -9.88 2.66 -28.66
C SER A 752 -10.19 2.33 -27.20
N GLY A 753 -9.51 1.35 -26.60
CA GLY A 753 -9.82 0.81 -25.28
C GLY A 753 -11.24 0.25 -25.18
N GLN A 754 -11.77 -0.28 -26.30
CA GLN A 754 -13.14 -0.78 -26.45
C GLN A 754 -13.16 -2.27 -26.77
#